data_AF-A0A4Y7KKZ0-F1
#
_entry.id   AF-A0A4Y7KKZ0-F1
#
_cell.length_a   1.000
_cell.length_b   1.000
_cell.length_c   1.000
_cell.angle_alpha   90.00
_cell.angle_beta   90.00
_cell.angle_gamma   90.00
#
_symmetry.space_group_name_H-M   'P 1'
#
loop_
_entity.id
_entity.type
_entity.pdbx_description
1 polymer ?
#
loop_
_entity_poly.entity_id
_entity_poly.type
_entity_poly.pdbx_seq_one_letter_code
_entity_poly.pdbx_strand_id
1 'polypeptide(L)'
;MVEHNNPVNNAGIGGVRIVDKDQLKVLMLEDEKYLENPKLKQIWTEPYDDAEKCLKTNYYGVKAVTEAFIPLLELSDSRIIVNVSSAMGILKNVGNEKAFEVLSDADCLTEERIDVVVNTFLNDLKEGCLEAKGWPTLLSAYTISKASVNAYTRILAKKFPTFRINCVCPGFVKTDINFNSGVLTVEQGAKSPVRLALLPDNITSSGFFFVREEVSFAVVTGANKGIGLEICRQLASKGITVVLTARDQTKGTRTVEALKLSGLTDVIFHQLDVNDAISVTSFADFTKTRYGKVDILVNNAGDNGVTVQISEVVKDLNIRDSDEKDEAANLWKEAVKETYERAQQCIETNYYGTKRVTEALLPLLRLSNSARIVNVSSLYGQLKYISSETIKEELSNVHCLTNEKLDELMRKFLKDFKEGTLRTNGWPVIASAYKVSKAAMNAYTRILARELPTFRVNVVHPGLVKTDLSLNRGNLTPDEGAKAPVMVALCAVVTGANKGIGLEICRQLAINGITVILTARDETRGTRSVEALKGSGLAGVIFHQLDVNDATSVTSLAGFIRTRYGKLDILVNNAGDNGVRLQITEEAMKDMNFRYGDENDEIAKLLEESIEETYERAKQSIETNYYGTIRITEALLPLLQLSNSARIVNVSSVYGQLKFISSETIQEELRNVDCLTVEKLDELMQKFLKDFKDGMLETNGWPVLVSAYKVSKAAINAYTRILARKFPTFRVNVVHPGLVKTDIAFQQGNLTPDEGAKAP
;
A
#
# COMPACT_ATOMS: atom_id res chain seq x y z
N MET A 1 8.87 -34.67 30.48
CA MET A 1 8.14 -33.99 29.39
C MET A 1 7.24 -32.95 30.02
N VAL A 2 7.75 -31.73 30.16
CA VAL A 2 7.00 -30.56 30.65
C VAL A 2 7.06 -29.58 29.49
N GLU A 3 5.99 -29.53 28.69
CA GLU A 3 5.82 -28.52 27.65
C GLU A 3 5.39 -27.22 28.33
N HIS A 4 6.32 -26.25 28.35
CA HIS A 4 5.99 -24.86 28.63
C HIS A 4 5.23 -24.28 27.43
N ASN A 5 3.90 -24.29 27.50
CA ASN A 5 3.05 -23.49 26.63
C ASN A 5 3.11 -22.02 27.08
N ASN A 6 3.75 -21.17 26.27
CA ASN A 6 3.61 -19.72 26.36
C ASN A 6 2.14 -19.34 26.09
N PRO A 7 1.43 -18.66 27.01
CA PRO A 7 0.02 -18.33 26.80
C PRO A 7 -0.13 -17.15 25.85
N VAL A 8 -0.60 -17.42 24.64
CA VAL A 8 -1.29 -16.40 23.81
C VAL A 8 -2.78 -16.45 24.20
N ASN A 9 -3.32 -15.35 24.72
CA ASN A 9 -4.67 -15.27 25.29
C ASN A 9 -5.77 -15.28 24.21
N ASN A 10 -6.05 -16.44 23.61
CA ASN A 10 -7.15 -16.63 22.67
C ASN A 10 -7.91 -17.95 22.92
N ALA A 11 -8.41 -18.14 24.14
CA ALA A 11 -9.18 -19.32 24.55
C ALA A 11 -10.70 -19.22 24.22
N GLY A 12 -11.09 -18.45 23.19
CA GLY A 12 -12.49 -18.13 22.95
C GLY A 12 -13.36 -19.35 22.62
N ILE A 13 -14.59 -19.40 23.14
CA ILE A 13 -15.59 -20.43 22.82
C ILE A 13 -16.91 -19.82 22.36
N GLY A 14 -17.66 -20.52 21.49
CA GLY A 14 -18.91 -20.02 20.92
C GLY A 14 -20.12 -20.04 21.87
N GLY A 15 -20.07 -20.82 22.95
CA GLY A 15 -21.18 -20.94 23.91
C GLY A 15 -22.39 -21.72 23.40
N VAL A 16 -22.16 -22.61 22.44
CA VAL A 16 -23.21 -23.33 21.73
C VAL A 16 -22.87 -24.82 21.68
N ARG A 17 -23.91 -25.65 21.69
CA ARG A 17 -23.81 -27.10 21.57
C ARG A 17 -24.35 -27.52 20.21
N ILE A 18 -23.49 -28.21 19.46
CA ILE A 18 -23.75 -28.63 18.10
C ILE A 18 -23.99 -30.13 18.09
N VAL A 19 -25.17 -30.51 17.58
CA VAL A 19 -25.65 -31.88 17.53
C VAL A 19 -25.10 -32.63 16.32
N ASP A 20 -24.91 -31.92 15.19
CA ASP A 20 -24.34 -32.46 13.96
C ASP A 20 -23.33 -31.47 13.35
N LYS A 21 -22.04 -31.78 13.52
CA LYS A 21 -20.94 -30.91 13.05
C LYS A 21 -20.78 -30.93 11.53
N ASP A 22 -21.08 -32.06 10.89
CA ASP A 22 -20.90 -32.21 9.45
C ASP A 22 -22.02 -31.47 8.71
N GLN A 23 -23.26 -31.60 9.20
CA GLN A 23 -24.39 -30.85 8.66
C GLN A 23 -24.23 -29.33 8.88
N LEU A 24 -23.69 -28.90 10.03
CA LEU A 24 -23.37 -27.49 10.27
C LEU A 24 -22.30 -26.99 9.29
N LYS A 25 -21.26 -27.79 9.05
CA LYS A 25 -20.19 -27.44 8.11
C LYS A 25 -20.71 -27.31 6.68
N VAL A 26 -21.59 -28.22 6.24
CA VAL A 26 -22.28 -28.12 4.95
C VAL A 26 -23.09 -26.83 4.86
N LEU A 27 -23.91 -26.55 5.88
CA LEU A 27 -24.71 -25.33 5.94
C LEU A 27 -23.85 -24.06 5.85
N MET A 28 -22.72 -24.02 6.56
CA MET A 28 -21.77 -22.91 6.55
C MET A 28 -21.04 -22.73 5.20
N LEU A 29 -20.89 -23.80 4.42
CA LEU A 29 -20.23 -23.77 3.10
C LEU A 29 -21.20 -23.43 1.96
N GLU A 30 -22.47 -23.82 2.09
CA GLU A 30 -23.49 -23.67 1.04
C GLU A 30 -24.29 -22.36 1.14
N ASP A 31 -24.36 -21.74 2.33
CA ASP A 31 -25.19 -20.56 2.60
C ASP A 31 -24.37 -19.44 3.24
N GLU A 32 -24.09 -18.37 2.49
CA GLU A 32 -23.40 -17.17 3.02
C GLU A 32 -24.18 -16.50 4.16
N LYS A 33 -25.48 -16.79 4.30
CA LYS A 33 -26.36 -16.35 5.38
C LYS A 33 -26.81 -17.52 6.26
N TYR A 34 -25.97 -18.54 6.45
CA TYR A 34 -26.32 -19.72 7.26
C TYR A 34 -26.84 -19.38 8.67
N LEU A 35 -26.46 -18.23 9.24
CA LEU A 35 -26.96 -17.72 10.53
C LEU A 35 -28.47 -17.41 10.49
N GLU A 36 -29.03 -17.04 9.33
CA GLU A 36 -30.46 -16.79 9.12
C GLU A 36 -31.22 -18.10 8.76
N ASN A 37 -30.51 -19.22 8.59
CA ASN A 37 -31.11 -20.45 8.10
C ASN A 37 -31.95 -21.15 9.19
N PRO A 38 -33.25 -21.43 8.96
CA PRO A 38 -34.12 -22.05 9.96
C PRO A 38 -33.65 -23.45 10.42
N LYS A 39 -32.89 -24.16 9.58
CA LYS A 39 -32.32 -25.47 9.92
C LYS A 39 -31.24 -25.39 10.99
N LEU A 40 -30.63 -24.21 11.18
CA LEU A 40 -29.58 -24.00 12.18
C LEU A 40 -30.10 -24.34 13.59
N LYS A 41 -31.33 -23.93 13.93
CA LYS A 41 -31.98 -24.23 15.23
C LYS A 41 -32.18 -25.73 15.50
N GLN A 42 -32.07 -26.60 14.49
CA GLN A 42 -32.19 -28.06 14.63
C GLN A 42 -30.83 -28.73 14.90
N ILE A 43 -29.73 -28.06 14.53
CA ILE A 43 -28.35 -28.58 14.59
C ILE A 43 -27.59 -27.94 15.76
N TRP A 44 -28.10 -26.83 16.28
CA TRP A 44 -27.45 -25.91 17.18
C TRP A 44 -28.38 -25.57 18.35
N THR A 45 -27.87 -25.66 19.57
CA THR A 45 -28.56 -25.22 20.79
C THR A 45 -27.65 -24.34 21.64
N GLU A 46 -28.23 -23.45 22.45
CA GLU A 46 -27.49 -22.58 23.38
C GLU A 46 -27.93 -22.88 24.82
N PRO A 47 -27.55 -24.03 25.37
CA PRO A 47 -27.94 -24.38 26.73
C PRO A 47 -27.23 -23.45 27.74
N TYR A 48 -27.90 -23.23 28.87
CA TYR A 48 -27.42 -22.32 29.92
C TYR A 48 -25.97 -22.58 30.32
N ASP A 49 -25.57 -23.84 30.53
CA ASP A 49 -24.21 -24.19 30.96
C ASP A 49 -23.14 -23.81 29.93
N ASP A 50 -23.42 -23.97 28.63
CA ASP A 50 -22.48 -23.61 27.57
C ASP A 50 -22.42 -22.08 27.39
N ALA A 51 -23.55 -21.39 27.56
CA ALA A 51 -23.62 -19.93 27.56
C ALA A 51 -22.88 -19.31 28.76
N GLU A 52 -23.08 -19.86 29.96
CA GLU A 52 -22.38 -19.44 31.18
C GLU A 52 -20.87 -19.67 31.04
N LYS A 53 -20.47 -20.84 30.52
CA LYS A 53 -19.07 -21.15 30.19
C LYS A 53 -18.50 -20.16 29.18
N CYS A 54 -19.26 -19.76 28.17
CA CYS A 54 -18.84 -18.78 27.17
C CYS A 54 -18.53 -17.42 27.80
N LEU A 55 -19.39 -16.92 28.68
CA LEU A 55 -19.17 -15.66 29.39
C LEU A 55 -17.99 -15.76 30.36
N LYS A 56 -17.89 -16.86 31.11
CA LYS A 56 -16.75 -17.17 31.99
C LYS A 56 -15.43 -17.17 31.23
N THR A 57 -15.37 -17.78 30.05
CA THR A 57 -14.14 -17.87 29.26
C THR A 57 -13.84 -16.58 28.49
N ASN A 58 -14.79 -16.08 27.71
CA ASN A 58 -14.56 -15.00 26.76
C ASN A 58 -14.48 -13.62 27.41
N TYR A 59 -15.21 -13.38 28.49
CA TYR A 59 -15.24 -12.09 29.18
C TYR A 59 -14.47 -12.15 30.50
N TYR A 60 -14.93 -12.95 31.47
CA TYR A 60 -14.29 -13.01 32.79
C TYR A 60 -12.86 -13.57 32.73
N GLY A 61 -12.58 -14.52 31.84
CA GLY A 61 -11.23 -15.04 31.63
C GLY A 61 -10.27 -13.97 31.09
N VAL A 62 -10.72 -13.19 30.11
CA VAL A 62 -9.96 -12.04 29.58
C VAL A 62 -9.71 -11.03 30.70
N LYS A 63 -10.75 -10.65 31.46
CA LYS A 63 -10.65 -9.75 32.62
C LYS A 63 -9.61 -10.22 33.64
N ALA A 64 -9.72 -11.47 34.10
CA ALA A 64 -8.83 -12.02 35.12
C ALA A 64 -7.35 -12.05 34.67
N VAL A 65 -7.10 -12.44 33.41
CA VAL A 65 -5.73 -12.43 32.85
C VAL A 65 -5.21 -11.00 32.74
N THR A 66 -6.03 -10.07 32.23
CA THR A 66 -5.63 -8.67 32.13
C THR A 66 -5.27 -8.09 33.50
N GLU A 67 -6.11 -8.29 34.52
CA GLU A 67 -5.88 -7.84 35.89
C GLU A 67 -4.60 -8.40 36.50
N ALA A 68 -4.34 -9.70 36.31
CA ALA A 68 -3.15 -10.34 36.84
C ALA A 68 -1.85 -9.79 36.21
N PHE A 69 -1.90 -9.34 34.96
CA PHE A 69 -0.71 -8.87 34.22
C PHE A 69 -0.50 -7.35 34.26
N ILE A 70 -1.50 -6.56 34.67
CA ILE A 70 -1.37 -5.10 34.78
C ILE A 70 -0.14 -4.69 35.61
N PRO A 71 0.12 -5.24 36.82
CA PRO A 71 1.28 -4.83 37.62
C PRO A 71 2.63 -5.07 36.91
N LEU A 72 2.72 -6.10 36.06
CA LEU A 72 3.91 -6.37 35.26
C LEU A 72 4.02 -5.40 34.07
N LEU A 73 2.89 -5.09 33.44
CA LEU A 73 2.83 -4.12 32.35
C LEU A 73 3.18 -2.72 32.84
N GLU A 74 2.87 -2.35 34.10
CA GLU A 74 3.26 -1.06 34.68
C GLU A 74 4.79 -0.86 34.69
N LEU A 75 5.57 -1.95 34.74
CA LEU A 75 7.05 -1.91 34.69
C LEU A 75 7.61 -1.71 33.27
N SER A 76 6.80 -1.89 32.23
CA SER A 76 7.24 -1.78 30.83
C SER A 76 7.10 -0.35 30.32
N ASP A 77 8.06 0.17 29.54
CA ASP A 77 7.90 1.47 28.87
C ASP A 77 6.89 1.43 27.71
N SER A 78 6.54 0.24 27.22
CA SER A 78 5.58 0.03 26.12
C SER A 78 4.38 -0.80 26.59
N ARG A 79 3.47 -0.15 27.32
CA ARG A 79 2.32 -0.77 28.01
C ARG A 79 1.15 -0.98 27.05
N ILE A 80 1.06 -2.17 26.44
CA ILE A 80 0.03 -2.49 25.43
C ILE A 80 -0.82 -3.67 25.88
N ILE A 81 -2.14 -3.52 25.74
CA ILE A 81 -3.11 -4.61 25.93
C ILE A 81 -3.97 -4.72 24.66
N VAL A 82 -4.02 -5.91 24.08
CA VAL A 82 -4.86 -6.21 22.91
C VAL A 82 -5.82 -7.33 23.22
N ASN A 83 -7.10 -6.98 23.35
CA ASN A 83 -8.16 -7.94 23.57
C ASN A 83 -8.70 -8.48 22.24
N VAL A 84 -8.73 -9.81 22.07
CA VAL A 84 -9.31 -10.43 20.88
C VAL A 84 -10.83 -10.51 21.00
N SER A 85 -11.51 -9.67 20.22
CA SER A 85 -12.97 -9.55 20.19
C SER A 85 -13.55 -10.11 18.88
N SER A 86 -14.78 -9.74 18.53
CA SER A 86 -15.49 -10.15 17.32
C SER A 86 -16.38 -9.02 16.80
N ALA A 87 -16.65 -9.03 15.50
CA ALA A 87 -17.70 -8.19 14.90
C ALA A 87 -19.10 -8.48 15.50
N MET A 88 -19.30 -9.66 16.10
CA MET A 88 -20.50 -9.97 16.88
C MET A 88 -20.62 -9.08 18.12
N GLY A 89 -19.51 -8.64 18.73
CA GLY A 89 -19.52 -7.75 19.90
C GLY A 89 -19.84 -6.28 19.60
N ILE A 90 -20.13 -5.92 18.34
CA ILE A 90 -20.56 -4.56 18.00
C ILE A 90 -21.94 -4.33 18.62
N LEU A 91 -22.11 -3.19 19.30
CA LEU A 91 -23.34 -2.87 20.05
C LEU A 91 -24.64 -2.98 19.24
N LYS A 92 -24.59 -2.75 17.91
CA LYS A 92 -25.75 -2.95 17.02
C LYS A 92 -26.34 -4.36 17.07
N ASN A 93 -25.57 -5.36 17.50
CA ASN A 93 -26.01 -6.75 17.62
C ASN A 93 -26.59 -7.06 19.02
N VAL A 94 -26.51 -6.11 19.97
CA VAL A 94 -27.14 -6.19 21.29
C VAL A 94 -28.54 -5.57 21.18
N GLY A 95 -29.54 -6.40 20.86
CA GLY A 95 -30.90 -5.92 20.65
C GLY A 95 -31.64 -5.50 21.93
N ASN A 96 -31.17 -5.93 23.12
CA ASN A 96 -31.78 -5.56 24.39
C ASN A 96 -31.46 -4.09 24.69
N GLU A 97 -32.49 -3.23 24.71
CA GLU A 97 -32.34 -1.78 24.84
C GLU A 97 -31.60 -1.35 26.10
N LYS A 98 -31.89 -1.99 27.25
CA LYS A 98 -31.23 -1.68 28.52
C LYS A 98 -29.75 -2.06 28.50
N ALA A 99 -29.42 -3.22 27.95
CA ALA A 99 -28.04 -3.65 27.78
C ALA A 99 -27.29 -2.73 26.80
N PHE A 100 -27.94 -2.34 25.72
CA PHE A 100 -27.39 -1.39 24.75
C PHE A 100 -27.09 -0.04 25.41
N GLU A 101 -28.05 0.52 26.16
CA GLU A 101 -27.89 1.78 26.89
C GLU A 101 -26.68 1.71 27.82
N VAL A 102 -26.59 0.66 28.65
CA VAL A 102 -25.47 0.46 29.57
C VAL A 102 -24.14 0.35 28.84
N LEU A 103 -24.03 -0.49 27.80
CA LEU A 103 -22.76 -0.76 27.13
C LEU A 103 -22.33 0.37 26.17
N SER A 104 -23.26 1.22 25.73
CA SER A 104 -22.97 2.37 24.84
C SER A 104 -22.43 3.58 25.58
N ASP A 105 -22.89 3.82 26.80
CA ASP A 105 -22.53 4.95 27.67
C ASP A 105 -21.07 4.85 28.17
N ALA A 106 -20.13 5.48 27.44
CA ALA A 106 -18.70 5.45 27.74
C ALA A 106 -18.36 6.06 29.10
N ASP A 107 -19.10 7.11 29.46
CA ASP A 107 -18.70 8.03 30.51
C ASP A 107 -19.02 7.45 31.89
N CYS A 108 -20.15 6.75 31.99
CA CYS A 108 -20.59 6.10 33.21
C CYS A 108 -20.43 4.57 33.19
N LEU A 109 -19.72 3.99 32.21
CA LEU A 109 -19.44 2.55 32.15
C LEU A 109 -18.56 2.11 33.33
N THR A 110 -18.98 1.06 34.04
CA THR A 110 -18.18 0.40 35.08
C THR A 110 -18.26 -1.12 34.93
N GLU A 111 -17.36 -1.83 35.60
CA GLU A 111 -17.32 -3.30 35.55
C GLU A 111 -18.60 -3.89 36.16
N GLU A 112 -19.11 -3.30 37.24
CA GLU A 112 -20.37 -3.70 37.89
C GLU A 112 -21.56 -3.52 36.94
N ARG A 113 -21.56 -2.47 36.12
CA ARG A 113 -22.62 -2.27 35.10
C ARG A 113 -22.54 -3.33 34.00
N ILE A 114 -21.35 -3.73 33.57
CA ILE A 114 -21.19 -4.86 32.64
C ILE A 114 -21.70 -6.15 33.30
N ASP A 115 -21.36 -6.40 34.57
CA ASP A 115 -21.81 -7.57 35.32
C ASP A 115 -23.34 -7.60 35.47
N VAL A 116 -23.99 -6.46 35.68
CA VAL A 116 -25.47 -6.37 35.66
C VAL A 116 -26.03 -6.82 34.31
N VAL A 117 -25.44 -6.38 33.20
CA VAL A 117 -25.87 -6.80 31.85
C VAL A 117 -25.68 -8.31 31.65
N VAL A 118 -24.51 -8.84 32.00
CA VAL A 118 -24.20 -10.27 31.87
C VAL A 118 -25.13 -11.14 32.72
N ASN A 119 -25.37 -10.75 33.98
CA ASN A 119 -26.27 -11.47 34.88
C ASN A 119 -27.73 -11.39 34.44
N THR A 120 -28.17 -10.23 33.93
CA THR A 120 -29.51 -10.08 33.37
C THR A 120 -29.70 -11.00 32.17
N PHE A 121 -28.74 -11.02 31.24
CA PHE A 121 -28.75 -11.94 30.10
C PHE A 121 -28.82 -13.41 30.55
N LEU A 122 -28.01 -13.83 31.52
CA LEU A 122 -28.02 -15.21 32.02
C LEU A 122 -29.36 -15.58 32.67
N ASN A 123 -29.95 -14.69 33.47
CA ASN A 123 -31.27 -14.91 34.06
C ASN A 123 -32.35 -15.03 32.98
N ASP A 124 -32.33 -14.14 31.99
CA ASP A 124 -33.28 -14.14 30.88
C ASP A 124 -33.12 -15.38 29.99
N LEU A 125 -31.90 -15.87 29.80
CA LEU A 125 -31.62 -17.15 29.12
C LEU A 125 -32.19 -18.33 29.92
N LYS A 126 -31.99 -18.35 31.24
CA LYS A 126 -32.49 -19.40 32.12
C LYS A 126 -34.03 -19.45 32.16
N GLU A 127 -34.67 -18.29 32.05
CA GLU A 127 -36.12 -18.15 31.95
C GLU A 127 -36.67 -18.44 30.54
N GLY A 128 -35.81 -18.60 29.52
CA GLY A 128 -36.24 -18.80 28.13
C GLY A 128 -36.83 -17.54 27.47
N CYS A 129 -36.51 -16.35 27.99
CA CYS A 129 -37.13 -15.08 27.61
C CYS A 129 -36.27 -14.21 26.68
N LEU A 130 -35.21 -14.75 26.07
CA LEU A 130 -34.26 -13.96 25.27
C LEU A 130 -34.93 -13.15 24.16
N GLU A 131 -35.71 -13.81 23.29
CA GLU A 131 -36.40 -13.16 22.16
C GLU A 131 -37.40 -12.12 22.63
N ALA A 132 -38.22 -12.46 23.63
CA ALA A 132 -39.23 -11.56 24.20
C ALA A 132 -38.63 -10.31 24.86
N LYS A 133 -37.41 -10.42 25.39
CA LYS A 133 -36.66 -9.31 26.00
C LYS A 133 -35.65 -8.68 25.02
N GLY A 134 -35.74 -8.98 23.73
CA GLY A 134 -34.95 -8.34 22.67
C GLY A 134 -33.48 -8.77 22.61
N TRP A 135 -33.07 -9.81 23.34
CA TRP A 135 -31.71 -10.33 23.26
C TRP A 135 -31.44 -11.00 21.89
N PRO A 136 -30.18 -11.05 21.43
CA PRO A 136 -29.83 -11.89 20.29
C PRO A 136 -30.23 -13.34 20.57
N THR A 137 -30.86 -13.99 19.59
CA THR A 137 -31.33 -15.38 19.69
C THR A 137 -30.38 -16.39 19.05
N LEU A 138 -29.29 -15.89 18.47
CA LEU A 138 -28.25 -16.67 17.83
C LEU A 138 -26.87 -16.15 18.23
N LEU A 139 -25.96 -17.07 18.57
CA LEU A 139 -24.67 -16.76 19.17
C LEU A 139 -24.85 -15.77 20.33
N SER A 140 -25.89 -15.96 21.14
CA SER A 140 -26.37 -14.96 22.08
C SER A 140 -25.32 -14.68 23.15
N ALA A 141 -24.84 -15.74 23.81
CA ALA A 141 -23.79 -15.66 24.82
C ALA A 141 -22.46 -15.18 24.22
N TYR A 142 -22.13 -15.62 22.99
CA TYR A 142 -20.92 -15.14 22.30
C TYR A 142 -20.98 -13.64 22.02
N THR A 143 -22.10 -13.16 21.50
CA THR A 143 -22.38 -11.74 21.22
C THR A 143 -22.24 -10.90 22.48
N ILE A 144 -22.92 -11.29 23.57
CA ILE A 144 -22.85 -10.57 24.85
C ILE A 144 -21.44 -10.63 25.44
N SER A 145 -20.75 -11.76 25.35
CA SER A 145 -19.37 -11.88 25.84
C SER A 145 -18.40 -10.95 25.10
N LYS A 146 -18.51 -10.84 23.77
CA LYS A 146 -17.64 -9.99 22.96
C LYS A 146 -18.00 -8.51 23.07
N ALA A 147 -19.29 -8.18 23.26
CA ALA A 147 -19.72 -6.83 23.60
C ALA A 147 -19.18 -6.40 24.98
N SER A 148 -19.17 -7.31 25.95
CA SER A 148 -18.61 -7.09 27.29
C SER A 148 -17.08 -6.87 27.24
N VAL A 149 -16.36 -7.60 26.39
CA VAL A 149 -14.92 -7.35 26.14
C VAL A 149 -14.68 -5.96 25.55
N ASN A 150 -15.47 -5.53 24.57
CA ASN A 150 -15.36 -4.19 23.97
C ASN A 150 -15.61 -3.08 25.01
N ALA A 151 -16.62 -3.27 25.86
CA ALA A 151 -16.94 -2.38 26.96
C ALA A 151 -15.80 -2.33 28.00
N TYR A 152 -15.28 -3.48 28.41
CA TYR A 152 -14.17 -3.57 29.36
C TYR A 152 -12.87 -2.95 28.84
N THR A 153 -12.56 -3.09 27.55
CA THR A 153 -11.45 -2.38 26.91
C THR A 153 -11.57 -0.86 27.10
N ARG A 154 -12.77 -0.28 27.00
CA ARG A 154 -12.98 1.16 27.22
C ARG A 154 -12.79 1.55 28.68
N ILE A 155 -13.27 0.74 29.62
CA ILE A 155 -13.04 0.96 31.07
C ILE A 155 -11.54 0.99 31.36
N LEU A 156 -10.81 -0.01 30.87
CA LEU A 156 -9.37 -0.13 31.08
C LEU A 156 -8.62 1.06 30.47
N ALA A 157 -8.94 1.46 29.23
CA ALA A 157 -8.32 2.60 28.59
C ALA A 157 -8.52 3.91 29.38
N LYS A 158 -9.69 4.09 30.02
CA LYS A 158 -9.98 5.22 30.90
C LYS A 158 -9.20 5.12 32.23
N LYS A 159 -9.13 3.92 32.81
CA LYS A 159 -8.46 3.65 34.10
C LYS A 159 -6.93 3.78 34.00
N PHE A 160 -6.36 3.41 32.85
CA PHE A 160 -4.92 3.40 32.59
C PHE A 160 -4.59 4.27 31.37
N PRO A 161 -4.62 5.61 31.50
CA PRO A 161 -4.43 6.51 30.36
C PRO A 161 -3.01 6.45 29.76
N THR A 162 -2.04 5.89 30.49
CA THR A 162 -0.67 5.64 30.01
C THR A 162 -0.52 4.31 29.27
N PHE A 163 -1.55 3.46 29.27
CA PHE A 163 -1.58 2.20 28.54
C PHE A 163 -2.30 2.38 27.21
N ARG A 164 -1.86 1.65 26.18
CA ARG A 164 -2.56 1.50 24.91
C ARG A 164 -3.37 0.22 24.94
N ILE A 165 -4.66 0.36 25.15
CA ILE A 165 -5.57 -0.75 25.43
C ILE A 165 -6.63 -0.77 24.34
N ASN A 166 -6.58 -1.75 23.45
CA ASN A 166 -7.53 -1.84 22.34
C ASN A 166 -8.10 -3.25 22.24
N CYS A 167 -9.18 -3.38 21.45
CA CYS A 167 -9.74 -4.67 21.10
C CYS A 167 -9.87 -4.82 19.59
N VAL A 168 -9.83 -6.05 19.09
CA VAL A 168 -9.83 -6.31 17.64
C VAL A 168 -10.60 -7.55 17.26
N CYS A 169 -11.40 -7.45 16.20
CA CYS A 169 -11.95 -8.61 15.49
C CYS A 169 -10.92 -9.11 14.46
N PRO A 170 -10.42 -10.35 14.58
CA PRO A 170 -9.47 -10.95 13.64
C PRO A 170 -10.11 -11.40 12.31
N GLY A 171 -11.45 -11.30 12.19
CA GLY A 171 -12.22 -11.82 11.06
C GLY A 171 -12.69 -13.27 11.28
N PHE A 172 -13.21 -13.90 10.22
CA PHE A 172 -13.72 -15.28 10.26
C PHE A 172 -12.61 -16.28 9.93
N VAL A 173 -11.85 -16.66 10.96
CA VAL A 173 -10.59 -17.43 10.87
C VAL A 173 -10.83 -18.92 11.00
N LYS A 174 -10.18 -19.74 10.17
CA LYS A 174 -10.20 -21.22 10.25
C LYS A 174 -9.61 -21.67 11.58
N THR A 175 -10.47 -22.00 12.53
CA THR A 175 -10.08 -22.43 13.88
C THR A 175 -11.09 -23.44 14.41
N ASP A 176 -10.75 -24.10 15.51
CA ASP A 176 -11.65 -25.11 16.11
C ASP A 176 -12.98 -24.50 16.58
N ILE A 177 -13.01 -23.21 16.94
CA ILE A 177 -14.23 -22.50 17.38
C ILE A 177 -15.32 -22.49 16.30
N ASN A 178 -14.94 -22.54 15.03
CA ASN A 178 -15.85 -22.59 13.88
C ASN A 178 -15.60 -23.82 13.00
N PHE A 179 -15.04 -24.89 13.55
CA PHE A 179 -14.84 -26.15 12.81
C PHE A 179 -14.01 -26.00 11.53
N ASN A 180 -13.05 -25.07 11.55
CA ASN A 180 -12.19 -24.74 10.41
C ASN A 180 -12.97 -24.29 9.15
N SER A 181 -14.18 -23.72 9.34
CA SER A 181 -15.02 -23.18 8.26
C SER A 181 -14.73 -21.72 7.91
N GLY A 182 -13.79 -21.09 8.63
CA GLY A 182 -13.35 -19.72 8.36
C GLY A 182 -12.89 -19.49 6.92
N VAL A 183 -13.03 -18.25 6.43
CA VAL A 183 -12.49 -17.83 5.13
C VAL A 183 -11.03 -17.40 5.20
N LEU A 184 -10.52 -17.09 6.41
CA LEU A 184 -9.14 -16.66 6.64
C LEU A 184 -8.28 -17.79 7.24
N THR A 185 -7.00 -17.85 6.88
CA THR A 185 -6.03 -18.72 7.59
C THR A 185 -5.70 -18.16 8.97
N VAL A 186 -5.12 -19.00 9.83
CA VAL A 186 -4.70 -18.60 11.19
C VAL A 186 -3.69 -17.44 11.12
N GLU A 187 -2.75 -17.49 10.19
CA GLU A 187 -1.75 -16.44 9.98
C GLU A 187 -2.41 -15.12 9.57
N GLN A 188 -3.39 -15.17 8.66
CA GLN A 188 -4.15 -13.98 8.23
C GLN A 188 -4.95 -13.38 9.39
N GLY A 189 -5.56 -14.21 10.23
CA GLY A 189 -6.29 -13.76 11.42
C GLY A 189 -5.40 -13.14 12.50
N ALA A 190 -4.19 -13.67 12.69
CA ALA A 190 -3.25 -13.21 13.70
C ALA A 190 -2.64 -11.82 13.40
N LYS A 191 -2.62 -11.39 12.13
CA LYS A 191 -2.02 -10.11 11.72
C LYS A 191 -2.58 -8.90 12.47
N SER A 192 -3.90 -8.83 12.67
CA SER A 192 -4.53 -7.65 13.28
C SER A 192 -4.24 -7.53 14.78
N PRO A 193 -4.34 -8.59 15.61
CA PRO A 193 -3.85 -8.58 16.98
C PRO A 193 -2.37 -8.22 17.10
N VAL A 194 -1.49 -8.84 16.30
CA VAL A 194 -0.05 -8.57 16.31
C VAL A 194 0.24 -7.11 15.95
N ARG A 195 -0.45 -6.55 14.95
CA ARG A 195 -0.33 -5.13 14.59
C ARG A 195 -0.65 -4.21 15.75
N LEU A 196 -1.75 -4.49 16.47
CA LEU A 196 -2.12 -3.66 17.63
C LEU A 196 -1.13 -3.81 18.79
N ALA A 197 -0.55 -5.01 18.96
CA ALA A 197 0.47 -5.28 19.97
C ALA A 197 1.81 -4.60 19.66
N LEU A 198 2.04 -4.23 18.39
CA LEU A 198 3.25 -3.56 17.90
C LEU A 198 2.96 -2.09 17.51
N LEU A 199 1.88 -1.48 18.03
CA LEU A 199 1.64 -0.05 17.78
C LEU A 199 2.84 0.76 18.28
N PRO A 200 3.32 1.76 17.52
CA PRO A 200 4.33 2.68 18.01
C PRO A 200 3.83 3.55 19.17
N ASP A 201 4.74 3.94 20.07
CA ASP A 201 4.41 4.65 21.34
C ASP A 201 3.74 6.03 21.13
N ASN A 202 3.88 6.61 19.94
CA ASN A 202 3.26 7.89 19.57
C ASN A 202 1.79 7.77 19.12
N ILE A 203 1.26 6.56 18.97
CA ILE A 203 -0.16 6.34 18.65
C ILE A 203 -0.96 6.32 19.95
N THR A 204 -1.75 7.37 20.17
CA THR A 204 -2.59 7.55 21.37
C THR A 204 -3.92 6.79 21.32
N SER A 205 -4.16 5.98 20.29
CA SER A 205 -5.41 5.22 20.18
C SER A 205 -5.49 4.17 21.28
N SER A 206 -6.38 4.42 22.24
CA SER A 206 -6.70 3.54 23.37
C SER A 206 -8.21 3.57 23.56
N GLY A 207 -8.81 2.44 23.94
CA GLY A 207 -10.26 2.26 24.09
C GLY A 207 -11.00 1.93 22.79
N PHE A 208 -10.30 1.68 21.68
CA PHE A 208 -10.93 1.46 20.37
C PHE A 208 -11.16 -0.02 20.04
N PHE A 209 -12.16 -0.26 19.19
CA PHE A 209 -12.43 -1.55 18.55
C PHE A 209 -12.02 -1.51 17.08
N PHE A 210 -11.14 -2.43 16.67
CA PHE A 210 -10.67 -2.56 15.30
C PHE A 210 -11.26 -3.78 14.60
N VAL A 211 -11.45 -3.71 13.28
CA VAL A 211 -11.85 -4.86 12.45
C VAL A 211 -10.85 -5.02 11.31
N ARG A 212 -10.10 -6.13 11.30
CA ARG A 212 -9.04 -6.42 10.30
C ARG A 212 -7.99 -5.30 10.21
N GLU A 213 -6.98 -5.47 9.34
CA GLU A 213 -6.08 -4.39 8.94
C GLU A 213 -6.89 -3.19 8.42
N GLU A 214 -6.38 -1.96 8.53
CA GLU A 214 -6.83 -0.91 7.60
C GLU A 214 -6.40 -1.34 6.19
N VAL A 215 -7.21 -2.18 5.54
CA VAL A 215 -6.97 -2.62 4.17
C VAL A 215 -7.12 -1.38 3.31
N SER A 216 -6.07 -1.07 2.54
CA SER A 216 -6.18 0.01 1.55
C SER A 216 -7.33 -0.33 0.61
N PHE A 217 -8.32 0.55 0.54
CA PHE A 217 -9.57 0.33 -0.17
C PHE A 217 -9.60 1.14 -1.45
N ALA A 218 -9.80 0.46 -2.58
CA ALA A 218 -9.86 1.07 -3.90
C ALA A 218 -11.24 0.90 -4.56
N VAL A 219 -11.71 1.95 -5.23
CA VAL A 219 -12.87 1.92 -6.13
C VAL A 219 -12.37 2.12 -7.56
N VAL A 220 -12.81 1.26 -8.48
CA VAL A 220 -12.53 1.42 -9.92
C VAL A 220 -13.85 1.48 -10.69
N THR A 221 -14.07 2.58 -11.41
CA THR A 221 -15.29 2.77 -12.21
C THR A 221 -15.22 2.09 -13.58
N GLY A 222 -16.31 1.46 -14.03
CA GLY A 222 -16.39 0.85 -15.36
C GLY A 222 -15.40 -0.30 -15.59
N ALA A 223 -15.27 -1.18 -14.60
CA ALA A 223 -14.18 -2.11 -14.44
C ALA A 223 -14.52 -3.58 -14.73
N ASN A 224 -15.66 -3.89 -15.35
CA ASN A 224 -15.99 -5.27 -15.73
C ASN A 224 -15.22 -5.78 -16.96
N LYS A 225 -14.47 -4.92 -17.66
CA LYS A 225 -13.68 -5.26 -18.85
C LYS A 225 -12.55 -4.24 -19.10
N GLY A 226 -11.68 -4.55 -20.06
CA GLY A 226 -10.64 -3.64 -20.55
C GLY A 226 -9.67 -3.18 -19.47
N ILE A 227 -9.25 -1.91 -19.53
CA ILE A 227 -8.28 -1.32 -18.60
C ILE A 227 -8.79 -1.37 -17.15
N GLY A 228 -10.07 -1.06 -16.89
CA GLY A 228 -10.60 -1.04 -15.53
C GLY A 228 -10.56 -2.40 -14.82
N LEU A 229 -10.86 -3.48 -15.54
CA LEU A 229 -10.73 -4.85 -15.02
C LEU A 229 -9.28 -5.13 -14.63
N GLU A 230 -8.37 -4.73 -15.50
CA GLU A 230 -6.96 -5.00 -15.32
C GLU A 230 -6.34 -4.16 -14.20
N ILE A 231 -6.79 -2.92 -14.00
CA ILE A 231 -6.49 -2.13 -12.80
C ILE A 231 -6.99 -2.85 -11.54
N CYS A 232 -8.21 -3.42 -11.55
CA CYS A 232 -8.70 -4.19 -10.40
C CYS A 232 -7.80 -5.40 -10.11
N ARG A 233 -7.39 -6.13 -11.15
CA ARG A 233 -6.49 -7.28 -11.04
C ARG A 233 -5.15 -6.88 -10.41
N GLN A 234 -4.52 -5.82 -10.92
CA GLN A 234 -3.20 -5.36 -10.47
C GLN A 234 -3.23 -4.73 -9.07
N LEU A 235 -4.30 -4.02 -8.70
CA LEU A 235 -4.46 -3.51 -7.33
C LEU A 235 -4.69 -4.66 -6.35
N ALA A 236 -5.58 -5.60 -6.69
CA ALA A 236 -5.87 -6.76 -5.85
C ALA A 236 -4.65 -7.66 -5.63
N SER A 237 -3.84 -7.89 -6.68
CA SER A 237 -2.60 -8.66 -6.56
C SER A 237 -1.55 -8.00 -5.65
N LYS A 238 -1.74 -6.72 -5.29
CA LYS A 238 -0.89 -5.95 -4.36
C LYS A 238 -1.48 -5.87 -2.95
N GLY A 239 -2.53 -6.65 -2.65
CA GLY A 239 -3.18 -6.70 -1.34
C GLY A 239 -4.12 -5.53 -1.05
N ILE A 240 -4.55 -4.79 -2.09
CA ILE A 240 -5.56 -3.73 -1.97
C ILE A 240 -6.94 -4.38 -2.16
N THR A 241 -7.90 -4.12 -1.27
CA THR A 241 -9.29 -4.53 -1.51
C THR A 241 -9.89 -3.61 -2.56
N VAL A 242 -10.44 -4.19 -3.63
CA VAL A 242 -10.97 -3.43 -4.77
C VAL A 242 -12.47 -3.66 -4.91
N VAL A 243 -13.22 -2.57 -5.01
CA VAL A 243 -14.59 -2.61 -5.52
C VAL A 243 -14.57 -2.34 -7.01
N LEU A 244 -14.79 -3.41 -7.76
CA LEU A 244 -15.01 -3.41 -9.19
C LEU A 244 -16.44 -2.95 -9.42
N THR A 245 -16.62 -1.87 -10.19
CA THR A 245 -17.97 -1.38 -10.48
C THR A 245 -18.27 -1.38 -11.98
N ALA A 246 -19.54 -1.61 -12.32
CA ALA A 246 -20.03 -1.56 -13.70
C ALA A 246 -21.55 -1.34 -13.71
N ARG A 247 -22.06 -0.87 -14.84
CA ARG A 247 -23.51 -0.67 -15.05
C ARG A 247 -24.29 -1.98 -15.08
N ASP A 248 -23.70 -3.03 -15.65
CA ASP A 248 -24.31 -4.34 -15.87
C ASP A 248 -24.00 -5.27 -14.69
N GLN A 249 -25.01 -5.54 -13.86
CA GLN A 249 -24.90 -6.40 -12.68
C GLN A 249 -24.39 -7.80 -13.03
N THR A 250 -24.92 -8.40 -14.10
CA THR A 250 -24.61 -9.78 -14.50
C THR A 250 -23.16 -9.90 -14.96
N LYS A 251 -22.71 -8.98 -15.82
CA LYS A 251 -21.33 -8.99 -16.30
C LYS A 251 -20.35 -8.70 -15.17
N GLY A 252 -20.64 -7.73 -14.32
CA GLY A 252 -19.79 -7.40 -13.18
C GLY A 252 -19.63 -8.56 -12.19
N THR A 253 -20.72 -9.23 -11.85
CA THR A 253 -20.72 -10.40 -10.94
C THR A 253 -19.87 -11.53 -11.52
N ARG A 254 -20.10 -11.89 -12.80
CA ARG A 254 -19.30 -12.91 -13.50
C ARG A 254 -17.81 -12.58 -13.55
N THR A 255 -17.47 -11.31 -13.79
CA THR A 255 -16.06 -10.87 -13.80
C THR A 255 -15.40 -11.07 -12.44
N VAL A 256 -16.09 -10.75 -11.33
CA VAL A 256 -15.55 -10.96 -9.99
C VAL A 256 -15.45 -12.43 -9.64
N GLU A 257 -16.41 -13.27 -10.05
CA GLU A 257 -16.32 -14.73 -9.90
C GLU A 257 -15.09 -15.29 -10.60
N ALA A 258 -14.82 -14.86 -11.84
CA ALA A 258 -13.62 -15.26 -12.58
C ALA A 258 -12.31 -14.83 -11.88
N LEU A 259 -12.28 -13.60 -11.33
CA LEU A 259 -11.13 -13.12 -10.55
C LEU A 259 -10.91 -13.96 -9.28
N LYS A 260 -11.98 -14.32 -8.57
CA LYS A 260 -11.92 -15.20 -7.39
C LYS A 260 -11.36 -16.58 -7.73
N LEU A 261 -11.79 -17.18 -8.85
CA LEU A 261 -11.26 -18.45 -9.35
C LEU A 261 -9.76 -18.37 -9.70
N SER A 262 -9.28 -17.19 -10.10
CA SER A 262 -7.85 -16.92 -10.34
C SER A 262 -7.02 -16.61 -9.07
N GLY A 263 -7.62 -16.73 -7.88
CA GLY A 263 -6.95 -16.50 -6.59
C GLY A 263 -7.03 -15.07 -6.06
N LEU A 264 -7.72 -14.16 -6.75
CA LEU A 264 -7.90 -12.76 -6.30
C LEU A 264 -9.23 -12.61 -5.55
N THR A 265 -9.21 -12.97 -4.26
CA THR A 265 -10.41 -12.99 -3.41
C THR A 265 -10.83 -11.62 -2.88
N ASP A 266 -9.94 -10.64 -2.86
CA ASP A 266 -10.19 -9.29 -2.34
C ASP A 266 -10.78 -8.33 -3.40
N VAL A 267 -11.42 -8.85 -4.45
CA VAL A 267 -12.21 -8.07 -5.42
C VAL A 267 -13.69 -8.33 -5.20
N ILE A 268 -14.47 -7.26 -5.06
CA ILE A 268 -15.90 -7.31 -4.80
C ILE A 268 -16.63 -6.49 -5.86
N PHE A 269 -17.81 -6.96 -6.27
CA PHE A 269 -18.63 -6.25 -7.24
C PHE A 269 -19.67 -5.34 -6.56
N HIS A 270 -19.89 -4.15 -7.11
CA HIS A 270 -21.11 -3.37 -6.87
C HIS A 270 -21.57 -2.69 -8.16
N GLN A 271 -22.88 -2.65 -8.41
CA GLN A 271 -23.42 -1.93 -9.55
C GLN A 271 -23.17 -0.43 -9.41
N LEU A 272 -22.71 0.22 -10.48
CA LEU A 272 -22.56 1.67 -10.55
C LEU A 272 -22.81 2.13 -11.97
N ASP A 273 -23.85 2.92 -12.17
CA ASP A 273 -23.98 3.80 -13.32
C ASP A 273 -23.58 5.22 -12.93
N VAL A 274 -22.46 5.68 -13.48
CA VAL A 274 -21.93 7.02 -13.22
C VAL A 274 -22.87 8.12 -13.72
N ASN A 275 -23.78 7.80 -14.63
CA ASN A 275 -24.77 8.72 -15.19
C ASN A 275 -26.09 8.74 -14.40
N ASP A 276 -26.27 7.88 -13.41
CA ASP A 276 -27.45 7.86 -12.54
C ASP A 276 -27.08 8.29 -11.12
N ALA A 277 -27.60 9.44 -10.69
CA ALA A 277 -27.35 9.96 -9.35
C ALA A 277 -27.82 9.01 -8.24
N ILE A 278 -28.91 8.27 -8.45
CA ILE A 278 -29.43 7.30 -7.47
C ILE A 278 -28.44 6.13 -7.35
N SER A 279 -27.95 5.61 -8.48
CA SER A 279 -26.90 4.58 -8.49
C SER A 279 -25.62 5.04 -7.77
N VAL A 280 -25.16 6.28 -8.01
CA VAL A 280 -23.99 6.85 -7.34
C VAL A 280 -24.21 6.98 -5.83
N THR A 281 -25.35 7.50 -5.39
CA THR A 281 -25.68 7.62 -3.96
C THR A 281 -25.76 6.25 -3.29
N SER A 282 -26.46 5.30 -3.90
CA SER A 282 -26.54 3.92 -3.41
C SER A 282 -25.15 3.29 -3.25
N PHE A 283 -24.25 3.52 -4.21
CA PHE A 283 -22.88 3.04 -4.13
C PHE A 283 -22.06 3.72 -3.03
N ALA A 284 -22.22 5.03 -2.84
CA ALA A 284 -21.56 5.76 -1.76
C ALA A 284 -22.04 5.26 -0.38
N ASP A 285 -23.34 5.02 -0.20
CA ASP A 285 -23.91 4.49 1.03
C ASP A 285 -23.44 3.06 1.32
N PHE A 286 -23.37 2.20 0.29
CA PHE A 286 -22.77 0.88 0.38
C PHE A 286 -21.31 0.97 0.86
N THR A 287 -20.52 1.85 0.24
CA THR A 287 -19.10 2.02 0.55
C THR A 287 -18.90 2.52 1.97
N LYS A 288 -19.68 3.51 2.39
CA LYS A 288 -19.70 4.04 3.75
C LYS A 288 -20.04 2.95 4.77
N THR A 289 -21.11 2.20 4.53
CA THR A 289 -21.62 1.18 5.45
C THR A 289 -20.64 0.01 5.60
N ARG A 290 -20.01 -0.39 4.49
CA ARG A 290 -19.17 -1.60 4.45
C ARG A 290 -17.72 -1.35 4.80
N TYR A 291 -17.16 -0.21 4.41
CA TYR A 291 -15.71 0.07 4.53
C TYR A 291 -15.38 1.34 5.30
N GLY A 292 -16.34 2.26 5.49
CA GLY A 292 -16.17 3.48 6.28
C GLY A 292 -15.28 4.56 5.65
N LYS A 293 -14.43 4.23 4.68
CA LYS A 293 -13.52 5.16 3.99
C LYS A 293 -13.22 4.72 2.56
N VAL A 294 -12.59 5.61 1.79
CA VAL A 294 -11.97 5.28 0.49
C VAL A 294 -10.53 5.77 0.43
N ASP A 295 -9.57 4.91 0.08
CA ASP A 295 -8.16 5.29 -0.02
C ASP A 295 -7.74 5.62 -1.47
N ILE A 296 -8.33 4.93 -2.45
CA ILE A 296 -8.02 5.11 -3.88
C ILE A 296 -9.33 5.15 -4.68
N LEU A 297 -9.55 6.21 -5.43
CA LEU A 297 -10.59 6.30 -6.45
C LEU A 297 -9.94 6.33 -7.83
N VAL A 298 -10.26 5.35 -8.68
CA VAL A 298 -9.87 5.34 -10.09
C VAL A 298 -11.12 5.57 -10.96
N ASN A 299 -11.21 6.79 -11.49
CA ASN A 299 -12.24 7.16 -12.45
C ASN A 299 -11.83 6.67 -13.85
N ASN A 300 -12.23 5.44 -14.17
CA ASN A 300 -11.91 4.75 -15.42
C ASN A 300 -13.09 4.65 -16.40
N ALA A 301 -14.35 4.72 -15.91
CA ALA A 301 -15.53 4.63 -16.77
C ALA A 301 -15.45 5.64 -17.92
N GLY A 302 -15.82 5.20 -19.13
CA GLY A 302 -15.80 6.07 -20.29
C GLY A 302 -16.57 5.58 -21.51
N ASP A 303 -16.91 6.53 -22.37
CA ASP A 303 -17.63 6.42 -23.63
C ASP A 303 -16.83 7.13 -24.75
N ASN A 304 -16.88 6.62 -25.99
CA ASN A 304 -16.11 7.14 -27.11
C ASN A 304 -16.82 8.27 -27.88
N GLY A 305 -18.10 8.53 -27.61
CA GLY A 305 -18.91 9.59 -28.20
C GLY A 305 -19.27 9.41 -29.67
N VAL A 306 -19.10 8.22 -30.24
CA VAL A 306 -19.37 7.97 -31.66
C VAL A 306 -20.27 6.76 -31.89
N THR A 307 -20.86 6.68 -33.08
CA THR A 307 -21.55 5.49 -33.60
C THR A 307 -20.77 4.97 -34.81
N VAL A 308 -20.36 3.71 -34.78
CA VAL A 308 -19.65 3.07 -35.90
C VAL A 308 -20.68 2.51 -36.89
N GLN A 309 -20.62 2.94 -38.15
CA GLN A 309 -21.50 2.47 -39.22
C GLN A 309 -20.89 1.30 -39.99
N ILE A 310 -19.57 1.31 -40.23
CA ILE A 310 -18.87 0.27 -41.00
C ILE A 310 -17.67 -0.22 -40.18
N SER A 311 -17.85 -1.32 -39.43
CA SER A 311 -16.84 -1.76 -38.46
C SER A 311 -15.55 -2.32 -39.06
N GLU A 312 -15.58 -2.84 -40.29
CA GLU A 312 -14.42 -3.44 -40.96
C GLU A 312 -13.44 -2.37 -41.44
N VAL A 313 -13.94 -1.33 -42.12
CA VAL A 313 -13.13 -0.17 -42.56
C VAL A 313 -12.40 0.47 -41.37
N VAL A 314 -13.04 0.55 -40.21
CA VAL A 314 -12.47 1.20 -39.02
C VAL A 314 -11.32 0.42 -38.39
N LYS A 315 -11.27 -0.92 -38.54
CA LYS A 315 -10.21 -1.76 -37.95
C LYS A 315 -8.85 -1.52 -38.61
N ASP A 316 -8.85 -1.22 -39.91
CA ASP A 316 -7.64 -1.06 -40.72
C ASP A 316 -7.17 0.41 -40.82
N LEU A 317 -8.02 1.36 -40.39
CA LEU A 317 -7.66 2.78 -40.34
C LEU A 317 -6.67 3.09 -39.21
N ASN A 318 -5.40 3.26 -39.58
CA ASN A 318 -4.35 3.75 -38.70
C ASN A 318 -4.36 5.28 -38.68
N ILE A 319 -5.35 5.88 -38.02
CA ILE A 319 -5.50 7.34 -37.95
C ILE A 319 -4.36 7.92 -37.11
N ARG A 320 -3.32 8.39 -37.81
CA ARG A 320 -2.29 9.26 -37.24
C ARG A 320 -2.76 10.70 -37.34
N ASP A 321 -2.44 11.45 -36.30
CA ASP A 321 -3.22 12.57 -35.80
C ASP A 321 -3.01 13.91 -36.52
N SER A 322 -2.30 13.95 -37.65
CA SER A 322 -1.73 15.21 -38.14
C SER A 322 -2.40 15.87 -39.34
N ASP A 323 -3.28 15.23 -40.13
CA ASP A 323 -3.79 15.91 -41.33
C ASP A 323 -5.27 15.64 -41.61
N GLU A 324 -6.11 16.67 -41.45
CA GLU A 324 -7.51 16.70 -41.94
C GLU A 324 -7.60 16.50 -43.48
N LYS A 325 -6.45 16.51 -44.17
CA LYS A 325 -6.28 16.27 -45.61
C LYS A 325 -6.04 14.79 -45.97
N ASP A 326 -5.91 13.92 -44.98
CA ASP A 326 -5.56 12.52 -45.18
C ASP A 326 -6.77 11.67 -45.60
N GLU A 327 -6.57 10.72 -46.51
CA GLU A 327 -7.60 9.79 -47.02
C GLU A 327 -8.26 9.01 -45.87
N ALA A 328 -7.48 8.73 -44.82
CA ALA A 328 -7.93 8.11 -43.57
C ALA A 328 -8.97 8.96 -42.79
N ALA A 329 -8.89 10.29 -42.86
CA ALA A 329 -9.85 11.18 -42.19
C ALA A 329 -11.21 11.20 -42.92
N ASN A 330 -11.21 11.05 -44.24
CA ASN A 330 -12.44 10.94 -45.03
C ASN A 330 -13.10 9.57 -44.83
N LEU A 331 -12.31 8.48 -44.88
CA LEU A 331 -12.79 7.13 -44.55
C LEU A 331 -13.35 7.05 -43.12
N TRP A 332 -12.75 7.77 -42.17
CA TRP A 332 -13.29 7.86 -40.80
C TRP A 332 -14.64 8.57 -40.76
N LYS A 333 -14.82 9.67 -41.50
CA LYS A 333 -16.11 10.39 -41.57
C LYS A 333 -17.22 9.53 -42.19
N GLU A 334 -16.88 8.67 -43.14
CA GLU A 334 -17.82 7.73 -43.75
C GLU A 334 -18.16 6.57 -42.81
N ALA A 335 -17.18 6.08 -42.04
CA ALA A 335 -17.37 4.91 -41.19
C ALA A 335 -17.85 5.22 -39.77
N VAL A 336 -17.74 6.47 -39.32
CA VAL A 336 -18.03 6.90 -37.94
C VAL A 336 -18.89 8.15 -37.93
N LYS A 337 -20.05 8.07 -37.27
CA LYS A 337 -21.00 9.18 -37.13
C LYS A 337 -20.91 9.80 -35.73
N GLU A 338 -20.70 11.12 -35.68
CA GLU A 338 -20.78 11.95 -34.48
C GLU A 338 -22.15 12.64 -34.45
N THR A 339 -23.05 12.17 -33.59
CA THR A 339 -24.38 12.78 -33.37
C THR A 339 -24.41 13.56 -32.05
N TYR A 340 -25.28 14.56 -31.94
CA TYR A 340 -25.43 15.34 -30.70
C TYR A 340 -25.72 14.45 -29.49
N GLU A 341 -26.56 13.43 -29.62
CA GLU A 341 -26.94 12.52 -28.53
C GLU A 341 -25.73 11.73 -28.02
N ARG A 342 -24.85 11.27 -28.93
CA ARG A 342 -23.60 10.58 -28.59
C ARG A 342 -22.57 11.54 -27.99
N ALA A 343 -22.50 12.78 -28.49
CA ALA A 343 -21.66 13.82 -27.91
C ALA A 343 -22.08 14.15 -26.47
N GLN A 344 -23.38 14.33 -26.24
CA GLN A 344 -23.96 14.54 -24.91
C GLN A 344 -23.67 13.35 -24.00
N GLN A 345 -23.92 12.12 -24.44
CA GLN A 345 -23.64 10.91 -23.66
C GLN A 345 -22.16 10.77 -23.27
N CYS A 346 -21.24 11.15 -24.18
CA CYS A 346 -19.81 11.13 -23.94
C CYS A 346 -19.38 12.15 -22.88
N ILE A 347 -19.88 13.38 -22.97
CA ILE A 347 -19.62 14.42 -21.95
C ILE A 347 -20.24 14.01 -20.61
N GLU A 348 -21.46 13.48 -20.63
CA GLU A 348 -22.16 12.99 -19.43
C GLU A 348 -21.35 11.88 -18.75
N THR A 349 -20.88 10.88 -19.50
CA THR A 349 -20.15 9.74 -18.93
C THR A 349 -18.74 10.10 -18.49
N ASN A 350 -17.97 10.73 -19.38
CA ASN A 350 -16.54 10.93 -19.16
C ASN A 350 -16.25 12.07 -18.17
N TYR A 351 -17.03 13.14 -18.20
CA TYR A 351 -16.83 14.32 -17.36
C TYR A 351 -17.81 14.38 -16.20
N TYR A 352 -19.12 14.51 -16.46
CA TYR A 352 -20.10 14.67 -15.38
C TYR A 352 -20.21 13.44 -14.47
N GLY A 353 -20.11 12.23 -15.02
CA GLY A 353 -20.10 10.98 -14.26
C GLY A 353 -18.87 10.87 -13.35
N THR A 354 -17.69 11.22 -13.89
CA THR A 354 -16.44 11.33 -13.10
C THR A 354 -16.59 12.32 -11.95
N LYS A 355 -17.12 13.51 -12.23
CA LYS A 355 -17.37 14.55 -11.22
C LYS A 355 -18.33 14.07 -10.13
N ARG A 356 -19.47 13.51 -10.54
CA ARG A 356 -20.53 13.01 -9.64
C ARG A 356 -20.04 11.92 -8.68
N VAL A 357 -19.33 10.91 -9.21
CA VAL A 357 -18.75 9.85 -8.37
C VAL A 357 -17.71 10.41 -7.41
N THR A 358 -16.85 11.31 -7.90
CA THR A 358 -15.81 11.93 -7.06
C THR A 358 -16.44 12.74 -5.92
N GLU A 359 -17.44 13.56 -6.20
CA GLU A 359 -18.17 14.36 -5.19
C GLU A 359 -18.88 13.48 -4.16
N ALA A 360 -19.57 12.41 -4.61
CA ALA A 360 -20.28 11.51 -3.73
C ALA A 360 -19.35 10.72 -2.78
N LEU A 361 -18.15 10.36 -3.24
CA LEU A 361 -17.16 9.64 -2.44
C LEU A 361 -16.21 10.58 -1.68
N LEU A 362 -16.21 11.88 -1.97
CA LEU A 362 -15.31 12.85 -1.35
C LEU A 362 -15.38 12.83 0.19
N PRO A 363 -16.56 12.74 0.85
CA PRO A 363 -16.61 12.61 2.30
C PRO A 363 -15.87 11.37 2.82
N LEU A 364 -15.91 10.25 2.10
CA LEU A 364 -15.24 9.00 2.48
C LEU A 364 -13.74 9.03 2.16
N LEU A 365 -13.35 9.70 1.07
CA LEU A 365 -11.96 9.97 0.75
C LEU A 365 -11.31 10.86 1.82
N ARG A 366 -12.03 11.84 2.36
CA ARG A 366 -11.54 12.70 3.47
C ARG A 366 -11.27 11.93 4.76
N LEU A 367 -11.90 10.77 4.95
CA LEU A 367 -11.63 9.87 6.08
C LEU A 367 -10.38 9.02 5.87
N SER A 368 -9.80 9.00 4.67
CA SER A 368 -8.51 8.37 4.41
C SER A 368 -7.37 9.32 4.74
N ASN A 369 -6.41 8.82 5.51
CA ASN A 369 -5.14 9.52 5.76
C ASN A 369 -4.26 9.61 4.49
N SER A 370 -4.61 8.94 3.38
CA SER A 370 -3.81 8.88 2.16
C SER A 370 -4.64 8.84 0.88
N ALA A 371 -5.71 9.63 0.81
CA ALA A 371 -6.63 9.68 -0.34
C ALA A 371 -5.92 9.92 -1.68
N ARG A 372 -6.25 9.09 -2.68
CA ARG A 372 -5.78 9.20 -4.07
C ARG A 372 -6.96 9.23 -5.03
N ILE A 373 -6.93 10.12 -6.00
CA ILE A 373 -7.88 10.19 -7.13
C ILE A 373 -7.05 10.07 -8.42
N VAL A 374 -7.38 9.08 -9.24
CA VAL A 374 -6.76 8.85 -10.55
C VAL A 374 -7.83 8.95 -11.63
N ASN A 375 -7.75 9.98 -12.47
CA ASN A 375 -8.64 10.16 -13.61
C ASN A 375 -7.99 9.55 -14.87
N VAL A 376 -8.66 8.58 -15.52
CA VAL A 376 -8.14 7.94 -16.74
C VAL A 376 -8.55 8.76 -17.98
N SER A 377 -7.61 9.54 -18.48
CA SER A 377 -7.76 10.43 -19.63
C SER A 377 -7.21 9.81 -20.94
N SER A 378 -6.85 10.65 -21.90
CA SER A 378 -6.31 10.27 -23.20
C SER A 378 -5.30 11.30 -23.70
N LEU A 379 -4.42 10.91 -24.63
CA LEU A 379 -3.64 11.82 -25.46
C LEU A 379 -4.55 12.90 -26.07
N TYR A 380 -5.76 12.52 -26.46
CA TYR A 380 -6.80 13.40 -27.00
C TYR A 380 -7.32 14.47 -26.04
N GLY A 381 -6.97 14.42 -24.75
CA GLY A 381 -7.23 15.51 -23.81
C GLY A 381 -6.22 16.65 -23.87
N GLN A 382 -5.22 16.60 -24.75
CA GLN A 382 -4.27 17.71 -24.94
C GLN A 382 -4.95 18.92 -25.58
N LEU A 383 -4.62 20.11 -25.10
CA LEU A 383 -5.22 21.35 -25.60
C LEU A 383 -4.85 21.69 -27.05
N LYS A 384 -3.84 21.04 -27.63
CA LYS A 384 -3.45 21.22 -29.04
C LYS A 384 -4.57 20.87 -30.04
N TYR A 385 -5.56 20.09 -29.64
CA TYR A 385 -6.70 19.72 -30.49
C TYR A 385 -7.85 20.73 -30.46
N ILE A 386 -7.79 21.71 -29.56
CA ILE A 386 -8.68 22.87 -29.54
C ILE A 386 -7.94 23.95 -30.32
N SER A 387 -8.57 24.65 -31.25
CA SER A 387 -7.91 25.73 -32.02
C SER A 387 -8.19 27.11 -31.44
N SER A 388 -9.26 27.28 -30.65
CA SER A 388 -9.54 28.52 -29.94
C SER A 388 -8.55 28.75 -28.80
N GLU A 389 -7.72 29.79 -28.92
CA GLU A 389 -6.77 30.18 -27.87
C GLU A 389 -7.49 30.58 -26.57
N THR A 390 -8.62 31.28 -26.66
CA THR A 390 -9.41 31.65 -25.47
C THR A 390 -9.86 30.41 -24.67
N ILE A 391 -10.32 29.35 -25.36
CA ILE A 391 -10.72 28.11 -24.68
C ILE A 391 -9.50 27.40 -24.07
N LYS A 392 -8.34 27.40 -24.75
CA LYS A 392 -7.11 26.84 -24.19
C LYS A 392 -6.66 27.58 -22.94
N GLU A 393 -6.69 28.90 -22.96
CA GLU A 393 -6.35 29.75 -21.82
C GLU A 393 -7.27 29.45 -20.64
N GLU A 394 -8.60 29.40 -20.85
CA GLU A 394 -9.55 29.05 -19.79
C GLU A 394 -9.28 27.64 -19.22
N LEU A 395 -9.11 26.62 -20.07
CA LEU A 395 -8.90 25.25 -19.62
C LEU A 395 -7.53 25.04 -18.94
N SER A 396 -6.49 25.76 -19.36
CA SER A 396 -5.14 25.66 -18.79
C SER A 396 -4.92 26.49 -17.53
N ASN A 397 -5.82 27.43 -17.22
CA ASN A 397 -5.68 28.32 -16.08
C ASN A 397 -5.85 27.59 -14.74
N VAL A 398 -4.72 27.16 -14.16
CA VAL A 398 -4.67 26.41 -12.90
C VAL A 398 -5.16 27.22 -11.69
N HIS A 399 -5.00 28.55 -11.74
CA HIS A 399 -5.30 29.41 -10.59
C HIS A 399 -6.77 29.78 -10.51
N CYS A 400 -7.40 30.11 -11.65
CA CYS A 400 -8.73 30.74 -11.67
C CYS A 400 -9.85 29.83 -12.17
N LEU A 401 -9.55 28.70 -12.82
CA LEU A 401 -10.60 27.82 -13.34
C LEU A 401 -11.41 27.22 -12.19
N THR A 402 -12.74 27.34 -12.24
CA THR A 402 -13.67 26.76 -11.26
C THR A 402 -14.49 25.63 -11.86
N ASN A 403 -15.14 24.84 -11.01
CA ASN A 403 -16.07 23.80 -11.44
C ASN A 403 -17.23 24.35 -12.27
N GLU A 404 -17.77 25.51 -11.89
CA GLU A 404 -18.89 26.17 -12.57
C GLU A 404 -18.48 26.62 -13.96
N LYS A 405 -17.30 27.24 -14.08
CA LYS A 405 -16.76 27.69 -15.36
C LYS A 405 -16.44 26.53 -16.29
N LEU A 406 -15.94 25.41 -15.75
CA LEU A 406 -15.71 24.20 -16.54
C LEU A 406 -17.04 23.59 -17.02
N ASP A 407 -18.08 23.58 -16.18
CA ASP A 407 -19.42 23.13 -16.57
C ASP A 407 -20.04 24.05 -17.65
N GLU A 408 -19.84 25.37 -17.55
CA GLU A 408 -20.23 26.34 -18.59
C GLU A 408 -19.56 26.05 -19.93
N LEU A 409 -18.25 25.76 -19.92
CA LEU A 409 -17.52 25.38 -21.13
C LEU A 409 -18.06 24.09 -21.76
N MET A 410 -18.41 23.08 -20.94
CA MET A 410 -19.00 21.84 -21.45
C MET A 410 -20.41 22.07 -22.04
N ARG A 411 -21.23 22.92 -21.39
CA ARG A 411 -22.52 23.35 -21.94
C ARG A 411 -22.36 24.13 -23.24
N LYS A 412 -21.35 25.02 -23.31
CA LYS A 412 -21.03 25.77 -24.53
C LYS A 412 -20.62 24.83 -25.66
N PHE A 413 -19.74 23.86 -25.43
CA PHE A 413 -19.37 22.87 -26.43
C PHE A 413 -20.58 22.13 -26.98
N LEU A 414 -21.48 21.64 -26.12
CA LEU A 414 -22.69 20.94 -26.57
C LEU A 414 -23.63 21.86 -27.37
N LYS A 415 -23.78 23.12 -26.97
CA LYS A 415 -24.53 24.12 -27.74
C LYS A 415 -23.92 24.31 -29.13
N ASP A 416 -22.61 24.55 -29.20
CA ASP A 416 -21.89 24.75 -30.45
C ASP A 416 -21.95 23.50 -31.35
N PHE A 417 -21.96 22.30 -30.75
CA PHE A 417 -22.17 21.04 -31.47
C PHE A 417 -23.55 21.02 -32.11
N LYS A 418 -24.59 21.32 -31.34
CA LYS A 418 -25.99 21.31 -31.80
C LYS A 418 -26.25 22.32 -32.91
N GLU A 419 -25.57 23.46 -32.86
CA GLU A 419 -25.66 24.54 -33.84
C GLU A 419 -24.77 24.33 -35.07
N GLY A 420 -23.91 23.30 -35.08
CA GLY A 420 -22.98 23.04 -36.19
C GLY A 420 -21.81 24.03 -36.27
N THR A 421 -21.49 24.71 -35.16
CA THR A 421 -20.51 25.83 -35.10
C THR A 421 -19.19 25.43 -34.44
N LEU A 422 -18.90 24.13 -34.29
CA LEU A 422 -17.66 23.64 -33.66
C LEU A 422 -16.40 24.24 -34.29
N ARG A 423 -16.25 24.13 -35.61
CA ARG A 423 -15.06 24.62 -36.34
C ARG A 423 -14.89 26.13 -36.17
N THR A 424 -15.97 26.88 -36.35
CA THR A 424 -15.95 28.35 -36.25
C THR A 424 -15.65 28.83 -34.83
N ASN A 425 -16.07 28.07 -33.82
CA ASN A 425 -15.81 28.38 -32.41
C ASN A 425 -14.51 27.74 -31.89
N GLY A 426 -13.74 27.10 -32.76
CA GLY A 426 -12.41 26.56 -32.49
C GLY A 426 -12.39 25.28 -31.65
N TRP A 427 -13.46 24.49 -31.69
CA TRP A 427 -13.52 23.13 -31.14
C TRP A 427 -12.99 22.09 -32.15
N PRO A 428 -12.50 20.93 -31.67
CA PRO A 428 -12.21 19.81 -32.55
C PRO A 428 -13.48 19.34 -33.26
N VAL A 429 -13.34 18.86 -34.51
CA VAL A 429 -14.46 18.35 -35.32
C VAL A 429 -14.40 16.85 -35.62
N ILE A 430 -13.29 16.19 -35.25
CA ILE A 430 -13.11 14.73 -35.38
C ILE A 430 -12.87 14.16 -33.99
N ALA A 431 -13.68 13.17 -33.59
CA ALA A 431 -13.76 12.63 -32.24
C ALA A 431 -13.93 13.74 -31.20
N SER A 432 -14.75 14.74 -31.55
CA SER A 432 -14.85 16.04 -30.89
C SER A 432 -15.24 15.90 -29.42
N ALA A 433 -16.35 15.20 -29.13
CA ALA A 433 -16.84 15.00 -27.78
C ALA A 433 -15.85 14.22 -26.91
N TYR A 434 -15.17 13.22 -27.48
CA TYR A 434 -14.15 12.47 -26.74
C TYR A 434 -12.97 13.37 -26.37
N LYS A 435 -12.39 14.10 -27.34
CA LYS A 435 -11.31 15.06 -27.11
C LYS A 435 -11.67 16.10 -26.05
N VAL A 436 -12.84 16.74 -26.20
CA VAL A 436 -13.31 17.77 -25.26
C VAL A 436 -13.56 17.18 -23.87
N SER A 437 -14.18 16.00 -23.75
CA SER A 437 -14.42 15.36 -22.46
C SER A 437 -13.12 15.00 -21.72
N LYS A 438 -12.09 14.54 -22.44
CA LYS A 438 -10.78 14.21 -21.86
C LYS A 438 -9.99 15.48 -21.50
N ALA A 439 -10.12 16.56 -22.27
CA ALA A 439 -9.56 17.87 -21.93
C ALA A 439 -10.23 18.45 -20.67
N ALA A 440 -11.55 18.30 -20.55
CA ALA A 440 -12.30 18.70 -19.36
C ALA A 440 -11.88 17.90 -18.13
N MET A 441 -11.69 16.57 -18.23
CA MET A 441 -11.14 15.78 -17.13
C MET A 441 -9.72 16.22 -16.72
N ASN A 442 -8.86 16.56 -17.67
CA ASN A 442 -7.53 17.10 -17.35
C ASN A 442 -7.65 18.41 -16.55
N ALA A 443 -8.60 19.28 -16.92
CA ALA A 443 -8.87 20.54 -16.24
C ALA A 443 -9.50 20.33 -14.84
N TYR A 444 -10.48 19.43 -14.74
CA TYR A 444 -11.10 19.02 -13.47
C TYR A 444 -10.10 18.44 -12.49
N THR A 445 -9.14 17.64 -12.98
CA THR A 445 -8.06 17.10 -12.15
C THR A 445 -7.23 18.23 -11.53
N ARG A 446 -6.94 19.30 -12.29
CA ARG A 446 -6.23 20.48 -11.76
C ARG A 446 -7.05 21.23 -10.71
N ILE A 447 -8.36 21.38 -10.94
CA ILE A 447 -9.28 21.96 -9.95
C ILE A 447 -9.24 21.15 -8.65
N LEU A 448 -9.42 19.83 -8.73
CA LEU A 448 -9.40 18.93 -7.58
C LEU A 448 -8.05 18.97 -6.84
N ALA A 449 -6.93 18.96 -7.56
CA ALA A 449 -5.60 19.04 -6.96
C ALA A 449 -5.39 20.35 -6.17
N ARG A 450 -5.96 21.46 -6.67
CA ARG A 450 -5.94 22.76 -5.97
C ARG A 450 -6.85 22.75 -4.74
N GLU A 451 -8.07 22.23 -4.88
CA GLU A 451 -9.09 22.24 -3.82
C GLU A 451 -8.83 21.20 -2.71
N LEU A 452 -8.07 20.16 -3.01
CA LEU A 452 -7.75 19.05 -2.11
C LEU A 452 -6.23 18.89 -1.98
N PRO A 453 -5.52 19.87 -1.40
CA PRO A 453 -4.05 19.88 -1.37
C PRO A 453 -3.44 18.70 -0.57
N THR A 454 -4.22 18.06 0.30
CA THR A 454 -3.81 16.87 1.06
C THR A 454 -4.02 15.56 0.28
N PHE A 455 -4.72 15.59 -0.86
CA PHE A 455 -5.04 14.42 -1.68
C PHE A 455 -4.02 14.28 -2.80
N ARG A 456 -3.73 13.05 -3.24
CA ARG A 456 -3.03 12.82 -4.51
C ARG A 456 -4.05 12.80 -5.64
N VAL A 457 -4.15 13.87 -6.43
CA VAL A 457 -5.06 13.92 -7.58
C VAL A 457 -4.25 13.95 -8.86
N ASN A 458 -4.32 12.87 -9.65
CA ASN A 458 -3.56 12.71 -10.89
C ASN A 458 -4.47 12.34 -12.06
N VAL A 459 -4.00 12.64 -13.26
CA VAL A 459 -4.63 12.25 -14.51
C VAL A 459 -3.63 11.48 -15.36
N VAL A 460 -4.07 10.42 -16.01
CA VAL A 460 -3.19 9.51 -16.76
C VAL A 460 -3.72 9.25 -18.15
N HIS A 461 -2.82 9.22 -19.14
CA HIS A 461 -3.11 8.64 -20.45
C HIS A 461 -2.56 7.21 -20.49
N PRO A 462 -3.39 6.18 -20.69
CA PRO A 462 -2.96 4.77 -20.65
C PRO A 462 -2.27 4.29 -21.96
N GLY A 463 -2.02 5.17 -22.93
CA GLY A 463 -1.61 4.79 -24.28
C GLY A 463 -2.79 4.37 -25.16
N LEU A 464 -2.49 3.88 -26.37
CA LEU A 464 -3.51 3.33 -27.28
C LEU A 464 -3.65 1.81 -27.01
N VAL A 465 -4.65 1.47 -26.20
CA VAL A 465 -4.86 0.14 -25.64
C VAL A 465 -5.95 -0.60 -26.39
N LYS A 466 -5.74 -1.88 -26.72
CA LYS A 466 -6.73 -2.76 -27.36
C LYS A 466 -7.90 -3.03 -26.42
N THR A 467 -8.99 -2.30 -26.60
CA THR A 467 -10.23 -2.41 -25.83
C THR A 467 -11.44 -2.14 -26.72
N ASP A 468 -12.65 -2.49 -26.29
CA ASP A 468 -13.87 -2.10 -27.01
C ASP A 468 -13.96 -0.60 -27.26
N LEU A 469 -13.46 0.23 -26.34
CA LEU A 469 -13.47 1.69 -26.45
C LEU A 469 -12.63 2.17 -27.63
N SER A 470 -11.49 1.52 -27.88
CA SER A 470 -10.62 1.78 -29.04
C SER A 470 -11.01 0.98 -30.28
N LEU A 471 -12.12 0.22 -30.23
CA LEU A 471 -12.55 -0.73 -31.26
C LEU A 471 -11.54 -1.87 -31.47
N ASN A 472 -10.93 -2.32 -30.37
CA ASN A 472 -9.85 -3.31 -30.28
C ASN A 472 -8.58 -2.92 -31.06
N ARG A 473 -8.37 -1.61 -31.23
CA ARG A 473 -7.16 -1.04 -31.86
C ARG A 473 -6.11 -0.64 -30.82
N GLY A 474 -4.86 -0.60 -31.26
CA GLY A 474 -3.74 -0.13 -30.46
C GLY A 474 -2.59 -1.12 -30.36
N ASN A 475 -1.49 -0.63 -29.81
CA ASN A 475 -0.26 -1.41 -29.67
C ASN A 475 -0.09 -2.00 -28.27
N LEU A 476 -0.89 -1.52 -27.30
CA LEU A 476 -0.83 -1.98 -25.91
C LEU A 476 -1.98 -2.92 -25.59
N THR A 477 -1.68 -3.94 -24.79
CA THR A 477 -2.66 -4.79 -24.12
C THR A 477 -3.31 -4.06 -22.93
N PRO A 478 -4.49 -4.49 -22.46
CA PRO A 478 -5.06 -3.97 -21.21
C PRO A 478 -4.10 -4.01 -20.01
N ASP A 479 -3.25 -5.04 -19.90
CA ASP A 479 -2.23 -5.17 -18.84
C ASP A 479 -1.25 -4.00 -18.87
N GLU A 480 -0.68 -3.74 -20.05
CA GLU A 480 0.26 -2.64 -20.26
C GLU A 480 -0.41 -1.28 -20.07
N GLY A 481 -1.65 -1.13 -20.53
CA GLY A 481 -2.43 0.10 -20.38
C GLY A 481 -2.81 0.42 -18.94
N ALA A 482 -3.01 -0.59 -18.09
CA ALA A 482 -3.34 -0.43 -16.68
C ALA A 482 -2.13 -0.06 -15.81
N LYS A 483 -0.89 -0.34 -16.27
CA LYS A 483 0.33 -0.04 -15.51
C LYS A 483 0.42 1.44 -15.14
N ALA A 484 0.13 2.37 -16.05
CA ALA A 484 0.26 3.80 -15.77
C ALA A 484 -0.75 4.31 -14.70
N PRO A 485 -2.05 3.98 -14.77
CA PRO A 485 -2.99 4.25 -13.68
C PRO A 485 -2.60 3.66 -12.31
N VAL A 486 -2.06 2.44 -12.28
CA VAL A 486 -1.56 1.80 -11.05
C VAL A 486 -0.27 2.47 -10.57
N MET A 487 0.63 2.83 -11.49
CA MET A 487 1.93 3.46 -11.27
C MET A 487 1.81 4.82 -10.58
N VAL A 488 0.90 5.69 -11.03
CA VAL A 488 0.72 7.02 -10.41
C VAL A 488 0.15 6.94 -8.99
N ALA A 489 -0.09 5.72 -8.47
CA ALA A 489 -0.36 5.48 -7.07
C ALA A 489 0.90 5.33 -6.19
N LEU A 490 2.10 4.99 -6.73
CA LEU A 490 3.33 4.61 -5.97
C LEU A 490 4.68 4.98 -6.66
N CYS A 491 5.66 5.57 -5.94
CA CYS A 491 6.99 5.96 -6.47
C CYS A 491 8.20 5.56 -5.58
N ALA A 492 9.26 5.01 -6.19
CA ALA A 492 10.50 4.56 -5.53
C ALA A 492 11.79 5.17 -6.14
N VAL A 493 12.81 5.33 -5.30
CA VAL A 493 14.19 5.70 -5.69
C VAL A 493 15.12 4.57 -5.25
N VAL A 494 16.03 4.15 -6.14
CA VAL A 494 17.08 3.17 -5.83
C VAL A 494 18.44 3.78 -6.19
N THR A 495 19.34 3.88 -5.22
CA THR A 495 20.67 4.46 -5.43
C THR A 495 21.68 3.43 -5.95
N GLY A 496 22.59 3.84 -6.85
CA GLY A 496 23.66 2.97 -7.36
C GLY A 496 23.14 1.77 -8.17
N ALA A 497 22.15 2.00 -9.02
CA ALA A 497 21.31 0.97 -9.60
C ALA A 497 21.55 0.68 -11.10
N ASN A 498 22.70 1.07 -11.66
CA ASN A 498 23.02 0.79 -13.07
C ASN A 498 23.60 -0.62 -13.33
N LYS A 499 23.74 -1.47 -12.31
CA LYS A 499 24.25 -2.85 -12.41
C LYS A 499 23.94 -3.65 -11.13
N GLY A 500 24.19 -4.95 -11.18
CA GLY A 500 24.15 -5.84 -10.01
C GLY A 500 22.81 -5.79 -9.28
N ILE A 501 22.86 -5.83 -7.95
CA ILE A 501 21.67 -5.87 -7.09
C ILE A 501 20.77 -4.64 -7.30
N GLY A 502 21.33 -3.42 -7.38
CA GLY A 502 20.53 -2.21 -7.52
C GLY A 502 19.68 -2.19 -8.81
N LEU A 503 20.26 -2.66 -9.93
CA LEU A 503 19.53 -2.78 -11.19
C LEU A 503 18.38 -3.79 -11.08
N GLU A 504 18.62 -4.87 -10.35
CA GLU A 504 17.68 -5.95 -10.17
C GLU A 504 16.55 -5.58 -9.19
N ILE A 505 16.85 -4.81 -8.14
CA ILE A 505 15.83 -4.15 -7.30
C ILE A 505 14.95 -3.25 -8.18
N CYS A 506 15.53 -2.44 -9.07
CA CYS A 506 14.74 -1.64 -10.00
C CYS A 506 13.84 -2.49 -10.89
N ARG A 507 14.35 -3.61 -11.42
CA ARG A 507 13.57 -4.55 -12.24
C ARG A 507 12.41 -5.13 -11.44
N GLN A 508 12.65 -5.63 -10.22
CA GLN A 508 11.62 -6.26 -9.39
C GLN A 508 10.56 -5.26 -8.91
N LEU A 509 10.96 -4.06 -8.47
CA LEU A 509 10.02 -2.99 -8.11
C LEU A 509 9.15 -2.59 -9.32
N ALA A 510 9.76 -2.49 -10.52
CA ALA A 510 9.04 -2.14 -11.74
C ALA A 510 8.10 -3.26 -12.24
N ILE A 511 8.49 -4.54 -12.11
CA ILE A 511 7.60 -5.70 -12.33
C ILE A 511 6.40 -5.61 -11.39
N ASN A 512 6.63 -5.15 -10.17
CA ASN A 512 5.59 -4.88 -9.18
C ASN A 512 4.90 -3.52 -9.38
N GLY A 513 4.96 -2.92 -10.57
CA GLY A 513 4.16 -1.75 -10.96
C GLY A 513 4.50 -0.46 -10.21
N ILE A 514 5.67 -0.39 -9.57
CA ILE A 514 6.16 0.82 -8.90
C ILE A 514 6.94 1.66 -9.92
N THR A 515 6.72 2.98 -9.94
CA THR A 515 7.62 3.88 -10.68
C THR A 515 8.98 3.83 -10.03
N VAL A 516 10.03 3.50 -10.78
CA VAL A 516 11.38 3.45 -10.23
C VAL A 516 12.25 4.52 -10.85
N ILE A 517 12.80 5.38 -10.01
CA ILE A 517 13.89 6.27 -10.35
C ILE A 517 15.18 5.51 -10.09
N LEU A 518 15.77 5.00 -11.17
CA LEU A 518 17.07 4.33 -11.19
C LEU A 518 18.14 5.41 -11.21
N THR A 519 19.02 5.42 -10.20
CA THR A 519 20.10 6.42 -10.15
C THR A 519 21.48 5.80 -10.22
N ALA A 520 22.40 6.53 -10.84
CA ALA A 520 23.81 6.17 -10.93
C ALA A 520 24.66 7.42 -11.17
N ARG A 521 25.95 7.32 -10.82
CA ARG A 521 26.94 8.39 -11.01
C ARG A 521 27.17 8.70 -12.48
N ASP A 522 27.29 7.64 -13.29
CA ASP A 522 27.55 7.70 -14.72
C ASP A 522 26.23 7.67 -15.49
N GLU A 523 25.96 8.78 -16.20
CA GLU A 523 24.74 8.96 -16.99
C GLU A 523 24.63 7.96 -18.15
N THR A 524 25.75 7.64 -18.80
CA THR A 524 25.75 6.73 -19.97
C THR A 524 25.37 5.31 -19.53
N ARG A 525 25.97 4.83 -18.44
CA ARG A 525 25.69 3.50 -17.88
C ARG A 525 24.28 3.42 -17.32
N GLY A 526 23.83 4.46 -16.62
CA GLY A 526 22.49 4.53 -16.07
C GLY A 526 21.42 4.52 -17.17
N THR A 527 21.58 5.36 -18.20
CA THR A 527 20.66 5.43 -19.35
C THR A 527 20.59 4.10 -20.09
N ARG A 528 21.74 3.48 -20.39
CA ARG A 528 21.80 2.15 -21.02
C ARG A 528 21.05 1.09 -20.21
N SER A 529 21.15 1.14 -18.88
CA SER A 529 20.46 0.19 -18.00
C SER A 529 18.94 0.38 -18.05
N VAL A 530 18.48 1.63 -18.05
CA VAL A 530 17.06 1.96 -18.20
C VAL A 530 16.54 1.55 -19.59
N GLU A 531 17.32 1.75 -20.65
CA GLU A 531 16.97 1.30 -22.00
C GLU A 531 16.84 -0.23 -22.10
N ALA A 532 17.75 -0.97 -21.47
CA ALA A 532 17.67 -2.43 -21.41
C ALA A 532 16.41 -2.92 -20.67
N LEU A 533 16.06 -2.28 -19.53
CA LEU A 533 14.83 -2.58 -18.79
C LEU A 533 13.57 -2.22 -19.60
N LYS A 534 13.58 -1.08 -20.31
CA LYS A 534 12.50 -0.70 -21.23
C LYS A 534 12.35 -1.68 -22.38
N GLY A 535 13.46 -2.14 -22.97
CA GLY A 535 13.47 -3.19 -23.99
C GLY A 535 12.92 -4.53 -23.48
N SER A 536 12.94 -4.74 -22.16
CA SER A 536 12.34 -5.91 -21.49
C SER A 536 10.89 -5.67 -21.02
N GLY A 537 10.23 -4.61 -21.49
CA GLY A 537 8.82 -4.30 -21.18
C GLY A 537 8.57 -3.52 -19.90
N LEU A 538 9.63 -3.01 -19.24
CA LEU A 538 9.54 -2.25 -17.98
C LEU A 538 9.66 -0.74 -18.21
N ALA A 539 8.62 -0.17 -18.84
CA ALA A 539 8.57 1.26 -19.16
C ALA A 539 8.53 2.21 -17.94
N GLY A 540 8.23 1.68 -16.75
CA GLY A 540 8.13 2.43 -15.48
C GLY A 540 9.46 2.79 -14.82
N VAL A 541 10.59 2.48 -15.45
CA VAL A 541 11.93 2.82 -14.93
C VAL A 541 12.46 4.06 -15.64
N ILE A 542 12.90 5.05 -14.85
CA ILE A 542 13.36 6.34 -15.32
C ILE A 542 14.75 6.60 -14.74
N PHE A 543 15.66 7.09 -15.57
CA PHE A 543 17.00 7.44 -15.13
C PHE A 543 17.02 8.84 -14.52
N HIS A 544 17.78 9.01 -13.44
CA HIS A 544 18.26 10.31 -12.98
C HIS A 544 19.69 10.17 -12.47
N GLN A 545 20.60 11.06 -12.87
CA GLN A 545 21.97 11.03 -12.38
C GLN A 545 21.99 11.28 -10.86
N LEU A 546 22.80 10.51 -10.13
CA LEU A 546 23.08 10.73 -8.72
C LEU A 546 24.49 10.27 -8.37
N ASP A 547 25.29 11.19 -7.85
CA ASP A 547 26.45 10.85 -7.02
C ASP A 547 26.12 11.22 -5.57
N VAL A 548 26.02 10.21 -4.71
CA VAL A 548 25.74 10.41 -3.28
C VAL A 548 26.83 11.26 -2.60
N ASN A 549 28.01 11.34 -3.20
CA ASN A 549 29.13 12.17 -2.73
C ASN A 549 29.04 13.63 -3.21
N ASP A 550 28.17 13.96 -4.16
CA ASP A 550 27.97 15.32 -4.67
C ASP A 550 26.61 15.89 -4.23
N ALA A 551 26.65 16.89 -3.35
CA ALA A 551 25.48 17.58 -2.84
C ALA A 551 24.63 18.24 -3.95
N THR A 552 25.25 18.64 -5.06
CA THR A 552 24.55 19.25 -6.21
C THR A 552 23.66 18.22 -6.89
N SER A 553 24.21 17.03 -7.20
CA SER A 553 23.44 15.94 -7.78
C SER A 553 22.31 15.45 -6.86
N VAL A 554 22.55 15.39 -5.53
CA VAL A 554 21.54 15.05 -4.53
C VAL A 554 20.39 16.07 -4.53
N THR A 555 20.73 17.36 -4.52
CA THR A 555 19.74 18.46 -4.57
C THR A 555 18.95 18.44 -5.88
N SER A 556 19.62 18.16 -7.00
CA SER A 556 19.01 18.01 -8.31
C SER A 556 17.97 16.88 -8.32
N LEU A 557 18.31 15.71 -7.78
CA LEU A 557 17.37 14.58 -7.65
C LEU A 557 16.18 14.93 -6.76
N ALA A 558 16.40 15.56 -5.61
CA ALA A 558 15.31 15.98 -4.72
C ALA A 558 14.38 17.01 -5.41
N GLY A 559 14.95 17.96 -6.16
CA GLY A 559 14.20 18.93 -6.97
C GLY A 559 13.40 18.28 -8.10
N PHE A 560 13.99 17.30 -8.78
CA PHE A 560 13.33 16.50 -9.79
C PHE A 560 12.13 15.74 -9.20
N ILE A 561 12.31 15.06 -8.07
CA ILE A 561 11.23 14.28 -7.45
C ILE A 561 10.10 15.19 -6.98
N ARG A 562 10.45 16.29 -6.31
CA ARG A 562 9.48 17.28 -5.85
C ARG A 562 8.65 17.84 -7.00
N THR A 563 9.31 18.25 -8.08
CA THR A 563 8.64 18.83 -9.26
C THR A 563 7.77 17.80 -9.99
N ARG A 564 8.27 16.57 -10.15
CA ARG A 564 7.64 15.57 -11.03
C ARG A 564 6.65 14.64 -10.32
N TYR A 565 6.86 14.37 -9.03
CA TYR A 565 6.08 13.39 -8.26
C TYR A 565 5.52 13.95 -6.96
N GLY A 566 5.96 15.13 -6.51
CA GLY A 566 5.48 15.80 -5.29
C GLY A 566 5.93 15.15 -3.98
N LYS A 567 6.25 13.86 -3.96
CA LYS A 567 6.75 13.10 -2.81
C LYS A 567 7.48 11.81 -3.21
N LEU A 568 8.00 11.09 -2.22
CA LEU A 568 8.66 9.79 -2.37
C LEU A 568 8.03 8.75 -1.45
N ASP A 569 7.73 7.54 -1.95
CA ASP A 569 7.14 6.46 -1.13
C ASP A 569 8.17 5.44 -0.65
N ILE A 570 9.21 5.18 -1.45
CA ILE A 570 10.24 4.17 -1.15
C ILE A 570 11.62 4.74 -1.49
N LEU A 571 12.54 4.70 -0.53
CA LEU A 571 13.96 4.96 -0.74
C LEU A 571 14.75 3.68 -0.47
N VAL A 572 15.49 3.20 -1.46
CA VAL A 572 16.44 2.10 -1.31
C VAL A 572 17.86 2.66 -1.44
N ASN A 573 18.56 2.76 -0.30
CA ASN A 573 19.95 3.18 -0.23
C ASN A 573 20.86 1.98 -0.52
N ASN A 574 21.17 1.78 -1.80
CA ASN A 574 21.95 0.64 -2.30
C ASN A 574 23.36 1.02 -2.77
N ALA A 575 23.63 2.29 -3.09
CA ALA A 575 24.96 2.73 -3.51
C ALA A 575 26.04 2.32 -2.50
N GLY A 576 27.19 1.85 -2.99
CA GLY A 576 28.31 1.49 -2.12
C GLY A 576 29.65 1.27 -2.80
N ASP A 577 30.70 1.30 -1.99
CA ASP A 577 32.12 1.13 -2.34
C ASP A 577 32.77 0.14 -1.34
N ASN A 578 33.58 -0.80 -1.85
CA ASN A 578 34.19 -1.87 -1.04
C ASN A 578 35.42 -1.43 -0.23
N GLY A 579 35.94 -0.22 -0.45
CA GLY A 579 37.04 0.37 0.32
C GLY A 579 38.42 -0.21 0.06
N VAL A 580 38.57 -1.10 -0.93
CA VAL A 580 39.85 -1.77 -1.20
C VAL A 580 40.25 -1.62 -2.68
N ARG A 581 41.49 -1.98 -2.99
CA ARG A 581 42.02 -2.12 -4.36
C ARG A 581 42.56 -3.54 -4.52
N LEU A 582 42.29 -4.20 -5.64
CA LEU A 582 42.93 -5.49 -5.94
C LEU A 582 44.40 -5.27 -6.32
N GLN A 583 45.29 -6.05 -5.72
CA GLN A 583 46.69 -6.18 -6.13
C GLN A 583 46.89 -7.24 -7.23
N ILE A 584 45.90 -8.12 -7.39
CA ILE A 584 45.86 -9.17 -8.40
C ILE A 584 44.83 -8.85 -9.50
N THR A 585 44.81 -9.65 -10.57
CA THR A 585 43.78 -9.51 -11.62
C THR A 585 42.41 -9.95 -11.11
N GLU A 586 41.33 -9.41 -11.70
CA GLU A 586 39.97 -9.84 -11.34
C GLU A 586 39.74 -11.33 -11.64
N GLU A 587 40.39 -11.87 -12.66
CA GLU A 587 40.35 -13.30 -12.99
C GLU A 587 40.99 -14.14 -11.88
N ALA A 588 42.20 -13.77 -11.43
CA ALA A 588 42.87 -14.46 -10.33
C ALA A 588 42.05 -14.38 -9.03
N MET A 589 41.39 -13.24 -8.79
CA MET A 589 40.49 -13.09 -7.65
C MET A 589 39.27 -14.01 -7.75
N LYS A 590 38.67 -14.17 -8.94
CA LYS A 590 37.52 -15.06 -9.15
C LYS A 590 37.87 -16.54 -8.92
N ASP A 591 39.07 -16.95 -9.30
CA ASP A 591 39.53 -18.35 -9.19
C ASP A 591 39.76 -18.81 -7.73
N MET A 592 39.96 -17.87 -6.79
CA MET A 592 40.13 -18.22 -5.36
C MET A 592 38.88 -18.82 -4.70
N ASN A 593 37.68 -18.64 -5.28
CA ASN A 593 36.43 -19.33 -4.92
C ASN A 593 36.15 -19.54 -3.42
N PHE A 594 36.45 -18.57 -2.55
CA PHE A 594 36.20 -18.67 -1.11
C PHE A 594 34.72 -18.39 -0.76
N ARG A 595 34.22 -19.03 0.31
CA ARG A 595 32.85 -18.84 0.83
C ARG A 595 32.86 -17.83 1.99
N TYR A 596 31.87 -16.94 2.06
CA TYR A 596 31.77 -15.96 3.14
C TYR A 596 31.52 -16.61 4.50
N GLY A 597 32.22 -16.12 5.53
CA GLY A 597 32.09 -16.62 6.91
C GLY A 597 33.03 -17.78 7.27
N ASP A 598 33.83 -18.22 6.30
CA ASP A 598 34.91 -19.21 6.42
C ASP A 598 36.24 -18.46 6.56
N GLU A 599 36.30 -17.38 7.36
CA GLU A 599 37.55 -16.66 7.69
C GLU A 599 38.40 -17.58 8.60
N ASN A 600 38.90 -18.66 8.01
CA ASN A 600 39.95 -19.48 8.55
C ASN A 600 41.25 -18.74 8.22
N ASP A 601 42.31 -18.91 9.03
CA ASP A 601 43.56 -18.15 8.90
C ASP A 601 44.15 -18.15 7.47
N GLU A 602 43.89 -19.19 6.67
CA GLU A 602 44.34 -19.30 5.28
C GLU A 602 43.62 -18.32 4.32
N ILE A 603 42.31 -18.13 4.44
CA ILE A 603 41.54 -17.22 3.57
C ILE A 603 41.83 -15.76 3.94
N ALA A 604 42.00 -15.48 5.24
CA ALA A 604 42.41 -14.15 5.70
C ALA A 604 43.78 -13.74 5.13
N LYS A 605 44.77 -14.64 5.17
CA LYS A 605 46.09 -14.42 4.57
C LYS A 605 46.03 -14.19 3.06
N LEU A 606 45.27 -15.02 2.33
CA LEU A 606 45.10 -14.86 0.89
C LEU A 606 44.48 -13.51 0.53
N LEU A 607 43.51 -13.04 1.32
CA LEU A 607 42.94 -11.72 1.15
C LEU A 607 43.95 -10.62 1.45
N GLU A 608 44.69 -10.70 2.57
CA GLU A 608 45.75 -9.73 2.91
C GLU A 608 46.79 -9.57 1.80
N GLU A 609 47.17 -10.66 1.12
CA GLU A 609 48.10 -10.63 -0.02
C GLU A 609 47.47 -10.11 -1.32
N SER A 610 46.14 -10.18 -1.45
CA SER A 610 45.41 -9.90 -2.70
C SER A 610 44.75 -8.52 -2.74
N ILE A 611 44.51 -7.89 -1.60
CA ILE A 611 43.85 -6.59 -1.50
C ILE A 611 44.69 -5.57 -0.75
N GLU A 612 44.67 -4.34 -1.27
CA GLU A 612 45.27 -3.16 -0.64
C GLU A 612 44.15 -2.29 -0.04
N GLU A 613 44.22 -2.04 1.27
CA GLU A 613 43.36 -1.09 1.96
C GLU A 613 44.17 0.15 2.36
N THR A 614 44.11 1.20 1.54
CA THR A 614 44.76 2.50 1.84
C THR A 614 43.81 3.42 2.59
N TYR A 615 44.35 4.38 3.34
CA TYR A 615 43.54 5.40 4.03
C TYR A 615 42.57 6.12 3.09
N GLU A 616 42.99 6.46 1.87
CA GLU A 616 42.11 7.15 0.90
C GLU A 616 40.96 6.25 0.42
N ARG A 617 41.20 4.94 0.25
CA ARG A 617 40.14 3.98 -0.11
C ARG A 617 39.20 3.74 1.07
N ALA A 618 39.74 3.63 2.29
CA ALA A 618 38.95 3.55 3.51
C ALA A 618 38.05 4.77 3.68
N LYS A 619 38.61 5.98 3.55
CA LYS A 619 37.89 7.25 3.58
C LYS A 619 36.80 7.32 2.50
N GLN A 620 37.11 6.93 1.26
CA GLN A 620 36.13 6.90 0.18
C GLN A 620 34.97 5.92 0.45
N SER A 621 35.25 4.79 1.09
CA SER A 621 34.23 3.81 1.50
C SER A 621 33.31 4.37 2.58
N ILE A 622 33.86 4.99 3.63
CA ILE A 622 33.07 5.69 4.66
C ILE A 622 32.23 6.81 4.03
N GLU A 623 32.84 7.63 3.17
CA GLU A 623 32.15 8.73 2.48
C GLU A 623 30.96 8.23 1.64
N THR A 624 31.15 7.17 0.86
CA THR A 624 30.10 6.66 -0.02
C THR A 624 29.03 5.87 0.74
N ASN A 625 29.45 4.94 1.60
CA ASN A 625 28.54 3.98 2.24
C ASN A 625 27.75 4.61 3.39
N TYR A 626 28.39 5.48 4.18
CA TYR A 626 27.81 6.08 5.38
C TYR A 626 27.35 7.52 5.13
N TYR A 627 28.28 8.46 4.87
CA TYR A 627 27.92 9.87 4.70
C TYR A 627 27.02 10.11 3.49
N GLY A 628 27.26 9.42 2.37
CA GLY A 628 26.43 9.47 1.18
C GLY A 628 24.99 8.99 1.44
N THR A 629 24.82 7.94 2.24
CA THR A 629 23.50 7.43 2.67
C THR A 629 22.76 8.43 3.56
N ILE A 630 23.46 9.08 4.50
CA ILE A 630 22.86 10.13 5.33
C ILE A 630 22.43 11.29 4.46
N ARG A 631 23.33 11.82 3.62
CA ARG A 631 23.09 12.97 2.75
C ARG A 631 21.87 12.78 1.85
N ILE A 632 21.75 11.63 1.19
CA ILE A 632 20.60 11.35 0.33
C ILE A 632 19.32 11.17 1.14
N THR A 633 19.40 10.51 2.30
CA THR A 633 18.24 10.29 3.16
C THR A 633 17.71 11.62 3.67
N GLU A 634 18.56 12.51 4.17
CA GLU A 634 18.19 13.84 4.66
C GLU A 634 17.61 14.72 3.56
N ALA A 635 18.21 14.70 2.36
CA ALA A 635 17.71 15.48 1.23
C ALA A 635 16.33 15.03 0.74
N LEU A 636 16.04 13.72 0.83
CA LEU A 636 14.75 13.15 0.41
C LEU A 636 13.77 13.02 1.57
N LEU A 637 14.19 13.24 2.80
CA LEU A 637 13.36 13.12 4.00
C LEU A 637 12.10 14.00 3.94
N PRO A 638 12.15 15.28 3.51
CA PRO A 638 10.94 16.08 3.37
C PRO A 638 9.93 15.46 2.40
N LEU A 639 10.40 14.79 1.34
CA LEU A 639 9.55 14.12 0.36
C LEU A 639 9.01 12.78 0.87
N LEU A 640 9.79 12.07 1.68
CA LEU A 640 9.35 10.84 2.37
C LEU A 640 8.31 11.17 3.45
N GLN A 641 8.44 12.28 4.17
CA GLN A 641 7.48 12.72 5.19
C GLN A 641 6.10 13.05 4.62
N LEU A 642 6.03 13.39 3.32
CA LEU A 642 4.76 13.55 2.61
C LEU A 642 4.09 12.19 2.28
N SER A 643 4.78 11.06 2.47
CA SER A 643 4.22 9.72 2.28
C SER A 643 3.71 9.13 3.59
N ASN A 644 2.46 8.67 3.57
CA ASN A 644 1.81 8.00 4.69
C ASN A 644 2.21 6.52 4.85
N SER A 645 3.09 6.04 3.96
CA SER A 645 3.66 4.70 4.00
C SER A 645 5.12 4.72 3.56
N ALA A 646 5.86 5.74 4.01
CA ALA A 646 7.27 5.92 3.66
C ALA A 646 8.07 4.67 4.05
N ARG A 647 8.88 4.18 3.10
CA ARG A 647 9.78 3.05 3.31
C ARG A 647 11.21 3.50 3.05
N ILE A 648 12.11 3.18 3.97
CA ILE A 648 13.55 3.34 3.78
C ILE A 648 14.17 1.95 3.96
N VAL A 649 14.90 1.50 2.95
CA VAL A 649 15.67 0.26 3.00
C VAL A 649 17.14 0.61 2.80
N ASN A 650 17.94 0.42 3.84
CA ASN A 650 19.39 0.57 3.77
C ASN A 650 20.03 -0.79 3.45
N VAL A 651 20.81 -0.87 2.37
CA VAL A 651 21.51 -2.11 2.00
C VAL A 651 22.84 -2.20 2.76
N SER A 652 22.91 -3.17 3.66
CA SER A 652 24.05 -3.49 4.52
C SER A 652 24.76 -4.78 4.10
N SER A 653 25.61 -5.32 4.96
CA SER A 653 26.33 -6.58 4.79
C SER A 653 26.33 -7.38 6.09
N VAL A 654 26.56 -8.68 6.01
CA VAL A 654 26.93 -9.51 7.18
C VAL A 654 28.16 -8.94 7.88
N TYR A 655 29.07 -8.28 7.16
CA TYR A 655 30.20 -7.54 7.72
C TYR A 655 29.81 -6.32 8.57
N GLY A 656 28.55 -5.90 8.55
CA GLY A 656 28.01 -4.92 9.50
C GLY A 656 27.67 -5.49 10.88
N GLN A 657 27.89 -6.80 11.12
CA GLN A 657 27.72 -7.40 12.44
C GLN A 657 28.80 -6.93 13.41
N LEU A 658 28.41 -6.59 14.63
CA LEU A 658 29.33 -6.05 15.64
C LEU A 658 30.42 -7.03 16.09
N LYS A 659 30.28 -8.34 15.81
CA LYS A 659 31.30 -9.35 16.11
C LYS A 659 32.65 -9.10 15.42
N PHE A 660 32.66 -8.30 14.35
CA PHE A 660 33.88 -7.94 13.62
C PHE A 660 34.63 -6.73 14.23
N ILE A 661 34.06 -6.08 15.26
CA ILE A 661 34.70 -5.03 16.03
C ILE A 661 35.05 -5.65 17.37
N SER A 662 36.33 -5.79 17.74
CA SER A 662 36.71 -6.43 19.00
C SER A 662 36.58 -5.52 20.22
N SER A 663 36.56 -4.20 20.03
CA SER A 663 36.36 -3.23 21.11
C SER A 663 34.94 -3.30 21.69
N GLU A 664 34.81 -3.78 22.92
CA GLU A 664 33.53 -3.85 23.65
C GLU A 664 32.89 -2.46 23.79
N THR A 665 33.68 -1.43 24.09
CA THR A 665 33.18 -0.06 24.23
C THR A 665 32.55 0.46 22.93
N ILE A 666 33.17 0.21 21.77
CA ILE A 666 32.60 0.61 20.48
C ILE A 666 31.33 -0.20 20.18
N GLN A 667 31.33 -1.50 20.50
CA GLN A 667 30.14 -2.32 20.33
C GLN A 667 28.98 -1.83 21.20
N GLU A 668 29.23 -1.48 22.47
CA GLU A 668 28.22 -0.94 23.38
C GLU A 668 27.64 0.38 22.87
N GLU A 669 28.50 1.31 22.42
CA GLU A 669 28.05 2.56 21.81
C GLU A 669 27.14 2.30 20.59
N LEU A 670 27.55 1.42 19.68
CA LEU A 670 26.76 1.07 18.49
C LEU A 670 25.46 0.30 18.82
N ARG A 671 25.42 -0.47 19.92
CA ARG A 671 24.22 -1.19 20.39
C ARG A 671 23.22 -0.28 21.08
N ASN A 672 23.64 0.83 21.66
CA ASN A 672 22.80 1.68 22.49
C ASN A 672 21.78 2.47 21.65
N VAL A 673 20.67 1.82 21.29
CA VAL A 673 19.61 2.39 20.44
C VAL A 673 18.95 3.61 21.07
N ASP A 674 18.93 3.72 22.40
CA ASP A 674 18.20 4.76 23.11
C ASP A 674 19.00 6.07 23.21
N CYS A 675 20.33 6.00 23.24
CA CYS A 675 21.19 7.18 23.38
C CYS A 675 22.01 7.51 22.12
N LEU A 676 22.16 6.57 21.19
CA LEU A 676 22.99 6.80 20.00
C LEU A 676 22.40 7.87 19.09
N THR A 677 23.20 8.86 18.70
CA THR A 677 22.81 9.94 17.80
C THR A 677 23.63 9.91 16.51
N VAL A 678 23.22 10.69 15.50
CA VAL A 678 23.96 10.78 14.23
C VAL A 678 25.32 11.42 14.48
N GLU A 679 25.38 12.43 15.35
CA GLU A 679 26.62 13.12 15.75
C GLU A 679 27.60 12.14 16.40
N LYS A 680 27.11 11.25 17.27
CA LYS A 680 27.96 10.23 17.89
C LYS A 680 28.45 9.18 16.89
N LEU A 681 27.63 8.79 15.93
CA LEU A 681 28.09 7.94 14.82
C LEU A 681 29.14 8.63 13.97
N ASP A 682 28.99 9.93 13.72
CA ASP A 682 29.97 10.73 12.99
C ASP A 682 31.31 10.81 13.74
N GLU A 683 31.29 11.02 15.05
CA GLU A 683 32.49 10.96 15.91
C GLU A 683 33.17 9.59 15.81
N LEU A 684 32.41 8.50 15.82
CA LEU A 684 32.95 7.14 15.67
C LEU A 684 33.57 6.91 14.30
N MET A 685 32.96 7.40 13.22
CA MET A 685 33.52 7.29 11.87
C MET A 685 34.81 8.13 11.73
N GLN A 686 34.84 9.33 12.31
CA GLN A 686 36.05 10.15 12.37
C GLN A 686 37.15 9.49 13.20
N LYS A 687 36.79 8.90 14.35
CA LYS A 687 37.73 8.14 15.18
C LYS A 687 38.31 6.94 14.42
N PHE A 688 37.47 6.15 13.74
CA PHE A 688 37.93 5.05 12.90
C PHE A 688 38.94 5.52 11.84
N LEU A 689 38.63 6.59 11.10
CA LEU A 689 39.53 7.11 10.08
C LEU A 689 40.85 7.63 10.68
N LYS A 690 40.79 8.29 11.84
CA LYS A 690 41.99 8.71 12.56
C LYS A 690 42.84 7.50 12.98
N ASP A 691 42.23 6.50 13.61
CA ASP A 691 42.90 5.28 14.04
C ASP A 691 43.48 4.50 12.85
N PHE A 692 42.79 4.48 11.71
CA PHE A 692 43.31 3.93 10.46
C PHE A 692 44.59 4.65 10.05
N LYS A 693 44.56 5.98 10.01
CA LYS A 693 45.70 6.81 9.61
C LYS A 693 46.90 6.66 10.55
N ASP A 694 46.63 6.49 11.84
CA ASP A 694 47.64 6.36 12.88
C ASP A 694 48.15 4.91 13.03
N GLY A 695 47.61 3.93 12.28
CA GLY A 695 48.00 2.53 12.36
C GLY A 695 47.51 1.82 13.64
N MET A 696 46.42 2.30 14.23
CA MET A 696 45.92 1.91 15.56
C MET A 696 44.64 1.07 15.50
N LEU A 697 44.28 0.50 14.33
CA LEU A 697 43.05 -0.26 14.16
C LEU A 697 42.96 -1.45 15.14
N GLU A 698 43.94 -2.36 15.10
CA GLU A 698 43.97 -3.55 15.94
C GLU A 698 44.00 -3.18 17.43
N THR A 699 44.91 -2.27 17.80
CA THR A 699 45.10 -1.77 19.17
C THR A 699 43.80 -1.19 19.75
N ASN A 700 43.03 -0.46 18.94
CA ASN A 700 41.77 0.16 19.35
C ASN A 700 40.55 -0.73 19.10
N GLY A 701 40.77 -1.99 18.68
CA GLY A 701 39.75 -3.01 18.51
C GLY A 701 38.82 -2.82 17.30
N TRP A 702 39.32 -2.18 16.25
CA TRP A 702 38.68 -2.14 14.94
C TRP A 702 39.06 -3.37 14.10
N PRO A 703 38.24 -3.77 13.11
CA PRO A 703 38.66 -4.76 12.12
C PRO A 703 39.89 -4.25 11.35
N VAL A 704 40.79 -5.17 10.97
CA VAL A 704 42.02 -4.85 10.22
C VAL A 704 41.95 -5.22 8.74
N LEU A 705 41.01 -6.10 8.36
CA LEU A 705 40.84 -6.60 6.99
C LEU A 705 39.45 -6.24 6.45
N VAL A 706 39.42 -5.53 5.31
CA VAL A 706 38.19 -4.94 4.72
C VAL A 706 37.49 -4.05 5.76
N SER A 707 38.29 -3.32 6.51
CA SER A 707 37.93 -2.65 7.75
C SER A 707 36.91 -1.55 7.52
N ALA A 708 37.12 -0.68 6.52
CA ALA A 708 36.22 0.43 6.24
C ALA A 708 34.83 -0.02 5.77
N TYR A 709 34.78 -1.13 5.02
CA TYR A 709 33.50 -1.71 4.61
C TYR A 709 32.76 -2.32 5.81
N LYS A 710 33.44 -3.09 6.66
CA LYS A 710 32.89 -3.64 7.92
C LYS A 710 32.33 -2.52 8.80
N VAL A 711 33.14 -1.48 9.06
CA VAL A 711 32.79 -0.35 9.92
C VAL A 711 31.65 0.48 9.32
N SER A 712 31.69 0.81 8.02
CA SER A 712 30.58 1.57 7.40
C SER A 712 29.26 0.82 7.41
N LYS A 713 29.26 -0.51 7.20
CA LYS A 713 28.01 -1.30 7.26
C LYS A 713 27.50 -1.45 8.70
N ALA A 714 28.38 -1.52 9.70
CA ALA A 714 27.98 -1.46 11.11
C ALA A 714 27.35 -0.09 11.46
N ALA A 715 27.94 1.00 10.97
CA ALA A 715 27.41 2.35 11.11
C ALA A 715 26.03 2.51 10.42
N ILE A 716 25.83 1.91 9.24
CA ILE A 716 24.53 1.90 8.56
C ILE A 716 23.47 1.11 9.33
N ASN A 717 23.84 -0.03 9.93
CA ASN A 717 22.93 -0.77 10.81
C ASN A 717 22.47 0.11 11.98
N ALA A 718 23.41 0.87 12.56
CA ALA A 718 23.13 1.79 13.66
C ALA A 718 22.30 3.01 13.23
N TYR A 719 22.67 3.67 12.12
CA TYR A 719 21.93 4.79 11.55
C TYR A 719 20.48 4.40 11.20
N THR A 720 20.26 3.19 10.69
CA THR A 720 18.92 2.66 10.43
C THR A 720 18.07 2.62 11.70
N ARG A 721 18.65 2.21 12.83
CA ARG A 721 17.95 2.21 14.13
C ARG A 721 17.62 3.64 14.59
N ILE A 722 18.55 4.57 14.41
CA ILE A 722 18.31 6.00 14.69
C ILE A 722 17.15 6.53 13.85
N LEU A 723 17.12 6.24 12.55
CA LEU A 723 16.05 6.65 11.65
C LEU A 723 14.70 6.02 12.03
N ALA A 724 14.68 4.73 12.34
CA ALA A 724 13.47 4.04 12.77
C ALA A 724 12.89 4.65 14.05
N ARG A 725 13.76 5.01 15.01
CA ARG A 725 13.39 5.72 16.24
C ARG A 725 12.92 7.15 15.96
N LYS A 726 13.63 7.90 15.10
CA LYS A 726 13.32 9.30 14.78
C LYS A 726 12.04 9.45 13.94
N PHE A 727 11.72 8.45 13.11
CA PHE A 727 10.56 8.44 12.22
C PHE A 727 9.72 7.16 12.42
N PRO A 728 9.01 7.03 13.56
CA PRO A 728 8.29 5.80 13.91
C PRO A 728 7.12 5.47 12.97
N THR A 729 6.67 6.42 12.15
CA THR A 729 5.64 6.22 11.11
C THR A 729 6.22 5.66 9.81
N PHE A 730 7.54 5.67 9.64
CA PHE A 730 8.22 5.14 8.47
C PHE A 730 8.53 3.65 8.70
N ARG A 731 8.48 2.86 7.62
CA ARG A 731 9.06 1.51 7.64
C ARG A 731 10.53 1.62 7.27
N VAL A 732 11.38 1.77 8.27
CA VAL A 732 12.83 1.87 8.10
C VAL A 732 13.47 0.54 8.45
N ASN A 733 14.12 -0.09 7.49
CA ASN A 733 14.78 -1.38 7.68
C ASN A 733 16.17 -1.38 7.07
N VAL A 734 16.99 -2.31 7.55
CA VAL A 734 18.31 -2.60 7.00
C VAL A 734 18.34 -4.05 6.59
N VAL A 735 18.99 -4.34 5.47
CA VAL A 735 19.02 -5.69 4.90
C VAL A 735 20.42 -6.03 4.45
N HIS A 736 20.84 -7.26 4.71
CA HIS A 736 21.99 -7.85 4.04
C HIS A 736 21.47 -8.78 2.93
N PRO A 737 21.85 -8.56 1.66
CA PRO A 737 21.32 -9.34 0.53
C PRO A 737 21.95 -10.73 0.36
N GLY A 738 22.78 -11.19 1.29
CA GLY A 738 23.63 -12.38 1.10
C GLY A 738 24.93 -12.07 0.34
N LEU A 739 25.73 -13.10 0.06
CA LEU A 739 26.93 -12.95 -0.78
C LEU A 739 26.54 -13.09 -2.25
N VAL A 740 26.38 -11.94 -2.90
CA VAL A 740 25.88 -11.83 -4.27
C VAL A 740 27.00 -11.56 -5.25
N LYS A 741 26.98 -12.27 -6.39
CA LYS A 741 27.91 -12.07 -7.52
C LYS A 741 27.79 -10.65 -8.08
N THR A 742 28.65 -9.76 -7.59
CA THR A 742 28.67 -8.33 -7.92
C THR A 742 30.11 -7.82 -7.92
N ASP A 743 30.35 -6.66 -8.52
CA ASP A 743 31.69 -6.05 -8.54
C ASP A 743 32.21 -5.74 -7.12
N ILE A 744 31.32 -5.44 -6.16
CA ILE A 744 31.70 -5.22 -4.75
C ILE A 744 32.31 -6.49 -4.14
N ALA A 745 31.78 -7.66 -4.53
CA ALA A 745 32.26 -8.97 -4.12
C ALA A 745 33.19 -9.62 -5.16
N PHE A 746 33.74 -8.84 -6.11
CA PHE A 746 34.61 -9.34 -7.18
C PHE A 746 34.02 -10.51 -8.00
N GLN A 747 32.70 -10.46 -8.22
CA GLN A 747 31.90 -11.50 -8.89
C GLN A 747 31.87 -12.85 -8.17
N GLN A 748 32.29 -12.89 -6.91
CA GLN A 748 32.16 -14.05 -6.05
C GLN A 748 30.80 -14.07 -5.36
N GLY A 749 30.35 -15.27 -4.98
CA GLY A 749 29.10 -15.46 -4.24
C GLY A 749 28.28 -16.65 -4.69
N ASN A 750 27.45 -17.13 -3.78
CA ASN A 750 26.50 -18.21 -4.04
C ASN A 750 25.15 -17.70 -4.54
N LEU A 751 24.88 -16.40 -4.44
CA LEU A 751 23.65 -15.80 -4.92
C LEU A 751 23.87 -14.99 -6.20
N THR A 752 22.90 -15.08 -7.11
CA THR A 752 22.76 -14.18 -8.25
C THR A 752 22.19 -12.82 -7.81
N PRO A 753 22.37 -11.76 -8.61
CA PRO A 753 21.70 -10.48 -8.36
C PRO A 753 20.18 -10.57 -8.17
N ASP A 754 19.50 -11.49 -8.88
CA ASP A 754 18.05 -11.73 -8.74
C ASP A 754 17.70 -12.23 -7.35
N GLU A 755 18.43 -13.23 -6.87
CA GLU A 755 18.21 -13.81 -5.54
C GLU A 755 18.54 -12.81 -4.43
N GLY A 756 19.64 -12.06 -4.57
CA GLY A 756 20.05 -11.05 -3.60
C GLY A 756 19.09 -9.86 -3.51
N ALA A 757 18.42 -9.50 -4.61
CA ALA A 757 17.47 -8.40 -4.65
C ALA A 757 16.09 -8.73 -4.05
N LYS A 758 15.81 -10.00 -3.70
CA LYS A 758 14.53 -10.39 -3.07
C LYS A 758 14.40 -9.92 -1.62
N ALA A 759 15.53 -9.71 -0.94
CA ALA A 759 15.55 -9.34 0.47
C ALA A 759 15.34 -7.82 0.70
N PRO A 760 16.00 -6.91 -0.05
CA PRO A 760 15.65 -5.49 -0.08
C PRO A 760 14.27 -5.21 -0.67
#